data_AF-A0A1A7XGS5-F1
#
_entry.id   AF-A0A1A7XGS5-F1
#
_cell.length_a   1.000
_cell.length_b   1.000
_cell.length_c   1.000
_cell.angle_alpha   90.00
_cell.angle_beta   90.00
_cell.angle_gamma   90.00
#
_symmetry.space_group_name_H-M   'P 1'
#
loop_
_entity.id
_entity.type
_entity.pdbx_description
1 polymer ?
#
loop_
_entity_poly.entity_id
_entity_poly.type
_entity_poly.pdbx_seq_one_letter_code
_entity_poly.pdbx_strand_id
1 'polypeptide(L)'
;VQSGEMSEEQRLMKTVYNILRQGSSESDVVINHKVKTIFQKIQSIMQPKASPGDELTQLRMDREHAETRVRELEDQLAEFQDELRKENGSKTDLMSCQAQLMELYQLKQKLEESLRQRERELTALKGALKEEVATHDREIEALREQYSADMEKLRSSMEQVSQSHAGIEAERLRVNATVRSLQQQLEDCRDESSHWMEQFHATRDELRSTKQELLQLRLEREEFEDELKELKERMSTKKQQTVEPSHSETLSQELQRCSADLQKTKSELQNQRTAFDKKVMEVISIKKSQQNQEAELRYEMDRLKEQQQKAKEELAKAQEKNKRLPSQAALSDLEQKLIEAQSEASQLKEKLSVTEEELGTYKSHLNKALMDINALRDAQRDQEAIHTRLREKLSRLETQLQSNATEVSEAELALHSEVRGLRSELDEAKRKTSRLTQELHEVTTRLEAADRDKGTLKQNVSQLEETKRQQERALEKLNKEVESLNASLKEENQALRAQLEEQKERTRKDVQEAQRHGNEAKSELERNHLNLRRLEEETSRQKKELQLVCEERDNHQLDKELLTNRLRHLEGEVEASKNSLGEKTREIRILDDKLKRMELELEEERSTVEMLTERVARSRDQIDQLRSELMQERSSKQDLELDKNAMERHLKELRSRVADMEGHSRSAVGVSQLENKIQELEERLRTEEREKNSVLASQRRLERKLKELNMTLDEERHTHSEQRDQLSLKVKALKRQVDESETELERIDALRRKAQRDMEEQVELREALQARVTALESEIKRKTQAVMRPALDSSALSSDDDDDSLYDSSTITSILTESNLQTSSC
;
A
#
# COMPACT_ATOMS: atom_id res chain seq x y z
N VAL A 1 -119.65 71.16 132.79
CA VAL A 1 -120.85 70.37 132.36
C VAL A 1 -120.34 69.18 131.56
N GLN A 2 -121.06 68.06 131.54
CA GLN A 2 -120.67 66.85 130.81
C GLN A 2 -120.63 67.06 129.29
N SER A 3 -119.76 66.35 128.58
CA SER A 3 -120.07 65.49 127.40
C SER A 3 -118.87 65.28 126.48
N GLY A 4 -118.74 64.06 125.93
CA GLY A 4 -118.00 63.78 124.69
C GLY A 4 -116.48 63.94 124.70
N GLU A 5 -115.76 62.88 125.05
CA GLU A 5 -114.33 62.78 124.73
C GLU A 5 -114.14 62.59 123.21
N MET A 6 -113.38 63.49 122.57
CA MET A 6 -112.96 63.31 121.17
C MET A 6 -111.61 62.57 121.10
N SER A 7 -111.59 61.47 120.35
CA SER A 7 -110.39 60.70 119.99
C SER A 7 -109.31 61.58 119.34
N GLU A 8 -108.04 61.26 119.55
CA GLU A 8 -106.90 61.98 118.97
C GLU A 8 -106.94 62.02 117.44
N GLU A 9 -107.44 60.95 116.80
CA GLU A 9 -107.67 60.88 115.35
C GLU A 9 -108.65 61.97 114.86
N GLN A 10 -109.75 62.17 115.60
CA GLN A 10 -110.74 63.21 115.33
C GLN A 10 -110.20 64.61 115.62
N ARG A 11 -109.32 64.76 116.63
CA ARG A 11 -108.59 66.02 116.86
C ARG A 11 -107.65 66.33 115.70
N LEU A 12 -106.90 65.35 115.21
CA LEU A 12 -105.96 65.53 114.09
C LEU A 12 -106.68 65.93 112.80
N MET A 13 -107.75 65.22 112.41
CA MET A 13 -108.56 65.59 111.25
C MET A 13 -109.16 66.99 111.39
N LYS A 14 -109.62 67.38 112.58
CA LYS A 14 -110.20 68.71 112.85
C LYS A 14 -109.15 69.83 112.79
N THR A 15 -107.92 69.57 113.23
CA THR A 15 -106.79 70.50 113.06
C THR A 15 -106.43 70.69 111.59
N VAL A 16 -106.29 69.61 110.81
CA VAL A 16 -106.01 69.69 109.37
C VAL A 16 -107.15 70.39 108.61
N TYR A 17 -108.40 70.12 108.97
CA TYR A 17 -109.57 70.81 108.42
C TYR A 17 -109.54 72.32 108.69
N ASN A 18 -109.26 72.73 109.94
CA ASN A 18 -109.17 74.16 110.30
C ASN A 18 -108.06 74.88 109.52
N ILE A 19 -106.88 74.25 109.37
CA ILE A 19 -105.75 74.79 108.59
C ILE A 19 -106.14 74.95 107.12
N LEU A 20 -106.76 73.93 106.50
CA LEU A 20 -107.16 73.98 105.09
C LEU A 20 -108.29 74.98 104.81
N ARG A 21 -109.14 75.29 105.79
CA ARG A 21 -110.22 76.28 105.65
C ARG A 21 -109.76 77.73 105.87
N GLN A 22 -108.63 77.96 106.52
CA GLN A 22 -108.13 79.31 106.82
C GLN A 22 -107.44 79.94 105.61
N GLY A 23 -108.23 80.49 104.69
CA GLY A 23 -107.77 81.17 103.46
C GLY A 23 -108.12 80.46 102.15
N SER A 24 -108.81 79.32 102.19
CA SER A 24 -109.37 78.65 101.01
C SER A 24 -110.83 79.05 100.79
N SER A 25 -111.21 79.30 99.54
CA SER A 25 -112.60 79.52 99.09
C SER A 25 -113.28 78.25 98.57
N GLU A 26 -112.65 77.08 98.75
CA GLU A 26 -113.18 75.78 98.33
C GLU A 26 -114.37 75.33 99.19
N SER A 27 -115.24 74.49 98.63
CA SER A 27 -116.41 73.98 99.35
C SER A 27 -116.03 72.95 100.41
N ASP A 28 -116.87 72.81 101.44
CA ASP A 28 -116.63 71.89 102.55
C ASP A 28 -116.53 70.41 102.13
N VAL A 29 -117.10 70.03 100.98
CA VAL A 29 -116.93 68.69 100.40
C VAL A 29 -115.49 68.49 99.90
N VAL A 30 -114.92 69.50 99.23
CA VAL A 30 -113.53 69.49 98.73
C VAL A 30 -112.54 69.51 99.90
N ILE A 31 -112.79 70.35 100.91
CA ILE A 31 -111.93 70.42 102.10
C ILE A 31 -111.95 69.09 102.87
N ASN A 32 -113.12 68.50 103.14
CA ASN A 32 -113.21 67.20 103.81
C ASN A 32 -112.61 66.05 102.96
N HIS A 33 -112.71 66.11 101.63
CA HIS A 33 -112.02 65.16 100.75
C HIS A 33 -110.49 65.30 100.89
N LYS A 34 -109.95 66.53 100.87
CA LYS A 34 -108.52 66.79 101.11
C LYS A 34 -108.05 66.30 102.49
N VAL A 35 -108.84 66.52 103.55
CA VAL A 35 -108.54 65.99 104.90
C VAL A 35 -108.45 64.47 104.87
N LYS A 36 -109.40 63.77 104.24
CA LYS A 36 -109.36 62.30 104.07
C LYS A 36 -108.12 61.84 103.29
N THR A 37 -107.80 62.48 102.17
CA THR A 37 -106.66 62.12 101.32
C THR A 37 -105.31 62.37 102.00
N ILE A 38 -105.18 63.44 102.80
CA ILE A 38 -103.99 63.69 103.64
C ILE A 38 -103.90 62.65 104.74
N PHE A 39 -105.00 62.33 105.40
CA PHE A 39 -105.02 61.31 106.46
C PHE A 39 -104.63 59.93 105.93
N GLN A 40 -105.19 59.50 104.77
CA GLN A 40 -104.76 58.26 104.10
C GLN A 40 -103.26 58.28 103.75
N LYS A 41 -102.71 59.40 103.26
CA LYS A 41 -101.27 59.51 102.95
C LYS A 41 -100.38 59.38 104.20
N ILE A 42 -100.81 59.90 105.35
CA ILE A 42 -100.11 59.70 106.63
C ILE A 42 -100.20 58.23 107.04
N GLN A 43 -101.39 57.62 106.93
CA GLN A 43 -101.63 56.22 107.29
C GLN A 43 -100.83 55.23 106.42
N SER A 44 -100.63 55.52 105.13
CA SER A 44 -99.75 54.75 104.23
C SER A 44 -98.26 54.82 104.58
N ILE A 45 -97.81 55.82 105.35
CA ILE A 45 -96.42 55.92 105.81
C ILE A 45 -96.22 55.16 107.14
N MET A 46 -97.31 54.87 107.87
CA MET A 46 -97.28 54.19 109.17
C MET A 46 -97.54 52.68 109.11
N GLN A 47 -97.73 52.09 107.93
CA GLN A 47 -97.75 50.63 107.78
C GLN A 47 -96.33 50.07 107.63
N PRO A 48 -96.01 48.91 108.24
CA PRO A 48 -94.68 48.33 108.15
C PRO A 48 -94.38 47.85 106.72
N LYS A 49 -93.24 48.29 106.18
CA LYS A 49 -92.66 47.68 104.97
C LYS A 49 -92.23 46.24 105.26
N ALA A 50 -92.12 45.43 104.21
CA ALA A 50 -91.67 44.05 104.29
C ALA A 50 -90.23 43.92 104.86
N SER A 51 -89.86 42.69 105.24
CA SER A 51 -88.58 42.38 105.86
C SER A 51 -87.39 42.77 104.97
N PRO A 52 -86.34 43.43 105.51
CA PRO A 52 -85.13 43.78 104.74
C PRO A 52 -84.23 42.58 104.40
N GLY A 53 -84.69 41.34 104.60
CA GLY A 53 -83.98 40.13 104.17
C GLY A 53 -84.14 39.87 102.67
N ASP A 54 -85.37 39.91 102.16
CA ASP A 54 -85.72 39.34 100.86
C ASP A 54 -85.21 40.18 99.68
N GLU A 55 -85.24 41.51 99.82
CA GLU A 55 -84.66 42.46 98.83
C GLU A 55 -83.14 42.25 98.67
N LEU A 56 -82.42 41.95 99.75
CA LEU A 56 -80.98 41.75 99.71
C LEU A 56 -80.59 40.40 99.07
N THR A 57 -81.42 39.37 99.21
CA THR A 57 -81.23 38.10 98.49
C THR A 57 -81.50 38.26 96.99
N GLN A 58 -82.56 38.96 96.58
CA GLN A 58 -82.85 39.17 95.16
C GLN A 58 -81.73 39.95 94.47
N LEU A 59 -81.28 41.07 95.06
CA LEU A 59 -80.18 41.88 94.52
C LEU A 59 -78.84 41.12 94.45
N ARG A 60 -78.64 40.07 95.26
CA ARG A 60 -77.47 39.18 95.12
C ARG A 60 -77.61 38.24 93.93
N MET A 61 -78.77 37.59 93.76
CA MET A 61 -79.01 36.70 92.62
C MET A 61 -78.97 37.46 91.29
N ASP A 62 -79.50 38.68 91.24
CA ASP A 62 -79.45 39.56 90.07
C ASP A 62 -78.00 39.97 89.73
N ARG A 63 -77.17 40.25 90.76
CA ARG A 63 -75.74 40.55 90.58
C ARG A 63 -74.96 39.33 90.10
N GLU A 64 -75.26 38.14 90.63
CA GLU A 64 -74.59 36.89 90.28
C GLU A 64 -74.92 36.47 88.83
N HIS A 65 -76.16 36.66 88.38
CA HIS A 65 -76.54 36.52 86.96
C HIS A 65 -75.92 37.58 86.05
N ALA A 66 -75.72 38.81 86.53
CA ALA A 66 -74.99 39.82 85.78
C ALA A 66 -73.50 39.45 85.64
N GLU A 67 -72.87 38.91 86.70
CA GLU A 67 -71.48 38.43 86.66
C GLU A 67 -71.29 37.21 85.76
N THR A 68 -72.19 36.22 85.78
CA THR A 68 -72.08 35.07 84.86
C THR A 68 -72.22 35.52 83.41
N ARG A 69 -73.16 36.42 83.11
CA ARG A 69 -73.38 36.93 81.75
C ARG A 69 -72.30 37.91 81.27
N VAL A 70 -71.47 38.46 82.18
CA VAL A 70 -70.22 39.15 81.82
C VAL A 70 -69.16 38.12 81.45
N ARG A 71 -68.95 37.06 82.25
CA ARG A 71 -67.97 36.00 81.94
C ARG A 71 -68.29 35.32 80.61
N GLU A 72 -69.55 35.00 80.33
CA GLU A 72 -70.00 34.43 79.04
C GLU A 72 -69.66 35.34 77.83
N LEU A 73 -69.66 36.66 78.00
CA LEU A 73 -69.27 37.62 76.95
C LEU A 73 -67.75 37.82 76.87
N GLU A 74 -67.03 37.70 77.98
CA GLU A 74 -65.56 37.70 78.03
C GLU A 74 -64.99 36.43 77.36
N ASP A 75 -65.59 35.27 77.61
CA ASP A 75 -65.25 33.99 76.99
C ASP A 75 -65.51 34.03 75.46
N GLN A 76 -66.68 34.52 75.02
CA GLN A 76 -66.97 34.72 73.59
C GLN A 76 -65.99 35.70 72.93
N LEU A 77 -65.59 36.77 73.63
CA LEU A 77 -64.55 37.70 73.15
C LEU A 77 -63.16 37.06 73.07
N ALA A 78 -62.86 36.04 73.88
CA ALA A 78 -61.63 35.26 73.77
C ALA A 78 -61.69 34.31 72.56
N GLU A 79 -62.80 33.62 72.35
CA GLU A 79 -63.00 32.74 71.18
C GLU A 79 -62.82 33.49 69.85
N PHE A 80 -63.50 34.64 69.68
CA PHE A 80 -63.34 35.45 68.46
C PHE A 80 -61.91 36.00 68.28
N GLN A 81 -61.18 36.29 69.36
CA GLN A 81 -59.77 36.69 69.27
C GLN A 81 -58.87 35.53 68.82
N ASP A 82 -59.13 34.31 69.25
CA ASP A 82 -58.37 33.13 68.81
C ASP A 82 -58.76 32.67 67.39
N GLU A 83 -59.98 32.92 66.92
CA GLU A 83 -60.32 32.76 65.50
C GLU A 83 -59.58 33.77 64.60
N LEU A 84 -59.55 35.06 64.97
CA LEU A 84 -58.76 36.08 64.27
C LEU A 84 -57.25 35.79 64.27
N ARG A 85 -56.72 35.12 65.30
CA ARG A 85 -55.32 34.64 65.32
C ARG A 85 -55.10 33.48 64.34
N LYS A 86 -56.05 32.53 64.23
CA LYS A 86 -55.99 31.42 63.26
C LYS A 86 -56.07 31.92 61.82
N GLU A 87 -56.94 32.89 61.52
CA GLU A 87 -57.05 33.48 60.18
C GLU A 87 -55.75 34.20 59.75
N ASN A 88 -55.10 34.93 60.66
CA ASN A 88 -53.76 35.50 60.39
C ASN A 88 -52.70 34.41 60.11
N GLY A 89 -52.82 33.22 60.70
CA GLY A 89 -51.99 32.05 60.37
C GLY A 89 -52.08 31.67 58.88
N SER A 90 -53.31 31.57 58.34
CA SER A 90 -53.53 31.29 56.91
C SER A 90 -52.92 32.34 55.98
N LYS A 91 -52.80 33.59 56.45
CA LYS A 91 -52.16 34.69 55.71
C LYS A 91 -50.64 34.54 55.68
N THR A 92 -50.01 34.09 56.76
CA THR A 92 -48.60 33.69 56.74
C THR A 92 -48.35 32.48 55.86
N ASP A 93 -49.25 31.50 55.84
CA ASP A 93 -49.14 30.33 54.96
C ASP A 93 -49.27 30.71 53.48
N LEU A 94 -50.22 31.60 53.13
CA LEU A 94 -50.36 32.13 51.77
C LEU A 94 -49.12 32.92 51.31
N MET A 95 -48.53 33.73 52.18
CA MET A 95 -47.28 34.45 51.91
C MET A 95 -46.09 33.48 51.74
N SER A 96 -46.03 32.41 52.55
CA SER A 96 -45.04 31.34 52.42
C SER A 96 -45.18 30.61 51.07
N CYS A 97 -46.40 30.26 50.68
CA CYS A 97 -46.70 29.67 49.38
C CYS A 97 -46.31 30.61 48.22
N GLN A 98 -46.58 31.92 48.32
CA GLN A 98 -46.14 32.88 47.30
C GLN A 98 -44.61 33.01 47.21
N ALA A 99 -43.91 32.98 48.35
CA ALA A 99 -42.45 32.99 48.38
C ALA A 99 -41.87 31.73 47.71
N GLN A 100 -42.34 30.53 48.09
CA GLN A 100 -41.95 29.27 47.47
C GLN A 100 -42.23 29.23 45.96
N LEU A 101 -43.36 29.79 45.52
CA LEU A 101 -43.71 29.86 44.09
C LEU A 101 -42.78 30.83 43.33
N MET A 102 -42.37 31.94 43.96
CA MET A 102 -41.36 32.86 43.40
C MET A 102 -39.97 32.22 43.35
N GLU A 103 -39.57 31.47 44.39
CA GLU A 103 -38.32 30.69 44.42
C GLU A 103 -38.31 29.62 43.32
N LEU A 104 -39.41 28.90 43.11
CA LEU A 104 -39.57 27.94 42.02
C LEU A 104 -39.48 28.60 40.64
N TYR A 105 -40.03 29.82 40.46
CA TYR A 105 -39.84 30.58 39.23
C TYR A 105 -38.37 30.97 39.00
N GLN A 106 -37.66 31.43 40.03
CA GLN A 106 -36.23 31.73 39.93
C GLN A 106 -35.38 30.48 39.68
N LEU A 107 -35.73 29.34 40.27
CA LEU A 107 -35.06 28.06 40.05
C LEU A 107 -35.28 27.58 38.61
N LYS A 108 -36.51 27.67 38.10
CA LYS A 108 -36.86 27.40 36.71
C LYS A 108 -36.07 28.28 35.74
N GLN A 109 -35.96 29.58 36.00
CA GLN A 109 -35.17 30.49 35.17
C GLN A 109 -33.68 30.10 35.16
N LYS A 110 -33.07 29.84 36.33
CA LYS A 110 -31.67 29.39 36.44
C LYS A 110 -31.43 28.06 35.71
N LEU A 111 -32.40 27.14 35.75
CA LEU A 111 -32.35 25.87 35.02
C LEU A 111 -32.46 26.07 33.51
N GLU A 112 -33.34 26.96 33.02
CA GLU A 112 -33.42 27.31 31.59
C GLU A 112 -32.15 28.03 31.10
N GLU A 113 -31.55 28.90 31.92
CA GLU A 113 -30.28 29.57 31.59
C GLU A 113 -29.12 28.56 31.53
N SER A 114 -29.09 27.62 32.48
CA SER A 114 -28.14 26.50 32.47
C SER A 114 -28.34 25.56 31.26
N LEU A 115 -29.59 25.31 30.86
CA LEU A 115 -29.93 24.54 29.67
C LEU A 115 -29.45 25.26 28.40
N ARG A 116 -29.76 26.55 28.24
CA ARG A 116 -29.32 27.39 27.11
C ARG A 116 -27.79 27.49 27.04
N GLN A 117 -27.10 27.48 28.18
CA GLN A 117 -25.64 27.39 28.20
C GLN A 117 -25.15 26.02 27.71
N ARG A 118 -25.72 24.92 28.22
CA ARG A 118 -25.40 23.54 27.76
C ARG A 118 -25.71 23.32 26.28
N GLU A 119 -26.77 23.93 25.74
CA GLU A 119 -27.10 23.91 24.31
C GLU A 119 -26.03 24.61 23.46
N ARG A 120 -25.49 25.75 23.93
CA ARG A 120 -24.36 26.43 23.27
C ARG A 120 -23.08 25.61 23.37
N GLU A 121 -22.77 25.05 24.54
CA GLU A 121 -21.60 24.18 24.77
C GLU A 121 -21.67 22.94 23.85
N LEU A 122 -22.82 22.27 23.76
CA LEU A 122 -23.06 21.16 22.84
C LEU A 122 -22.98 21.58 21.36
N THR A 123 -23.36 22.81 21.02
CA THR A 123 -23.26 23.32 19.64
C THR A 123 -21.81 23.63 19.28
N ALA A 124 -21.03 24.21 20.20
CA ALA A 124 -19.60 24.45 20.03
C ALA A 124 -18.81 23.15 19.92
N LEU A 125 -19.09 22.16 20.80
CA LEU A 125 -18.47 20.83 20.74
C LEU A 125 -18.83 20.06 19.45
N LYS A 126 -20.06 20.22 18.93
CA LYS A 126 -20.45 19.69 17.60
C LYS A 126 -19.77 20.41 16.44
N GLY A 127 -19.39 21.68 16.62
CA GLY A 127 -18.56 22.43 15.66
C GLY A 127 -17.13 21.88 15.66
N ALA A 128 -16.47 21.91 16.82
CA ALA A 128 -15.11 21.39 17.00
C ALA A 128 -14.96 19.94 16.52
N LEU A 129 -15.89 19.04 16.88
CA LEU A 129 -15.85 17.64 16.41
C LEU A 129 -15.97 17.51 14.88
N LYS A 130 -16.72 18.40 14.21
CA LYS A 130 -16.77 18.41 12.74
C LYS A 130 -15.48 18.94 12.12
N GLU A 131 -14.86 19.93 12.75
CA GLU A 131 -13.57 20.47 12.31
C GLU A 131 -12.46 19.42 12.49
N GLU A 132 -12.43 18.72 13.63
CA GLU A 132 -11.50 17.63 13.97
C GLU A 132 -11.62 16.44 13.01
N VAL A 133 -12.85 16.01 12.70
CA VAL A 133 -13.11 14.97 11.70
C VAL A 133 -12.66 15.44 10.32
N ALA A 134 -12.98 16.67 9.92
CA ALA A 134 -12.55 17.20 8.62
C ALA A 134 -11.02 17.38 8.53
N THR A 135 -10.30 17.66 9.63
CA THR A 135 -8.83 17.65 9.62
C THR A 135 -8.28 16.24 9.47
N HIS A 136 -8.82 15.28 10.23
CA HIS A 136 -8.43 13.88 10.14
C HIS A 136 -8.71 13.26 8.75
N ASP A 137 -9.84 13.61 8.12
CA ASP A 137 -10.17 13.18 6.75
C ASP A 137 -9.17 13.75 5.74
N ARG A 138 -8.81 15.05 5.83
CA ARG A 138 -7.79 15.67 4.98
C ARG A 138 -6.39 15.09 5.22
N GLU A 139 -6.06 14.70 6.46
CA GLU A 139 -4.80 14.02 6.78
C GLU A 139 -4.76 12.60 6.19
N ILE A 140 -5.88 11.87 6.22
CA ILE A 140 -6.02 10.58 5.52
C ILE A 140 -5.90 10.74 4.00
N GLU A 141 -6.51 11.78 3.41
CA GLU A 141 -6.38 12.09 1.98
C GLU A 141 -4.92 12.42 1.62
N ALA A 142 -4.26 13.28 2.37
CA ALA A 142 -2.84 13.62 2.17
C ALA A 142 -1.90 12.40 2.31
N LEU A 143 -2.16 11.51 3.28
CA LEU A 143 -1.41 10.27 3.43
C LEU A 143 -1.65 9.32 2.24
N ARG A 144 -2.89 9.22 1.72
CA ARG A 144 -3.20 8.42 0.52
C ARG A 144 -2.50 8.97 -0.73
N GLU A 145 -2.47 10.29 -0.91
CA GLU A 145 -1.73 10.95 -2.00
C GLU A 145 -0.22 10.75 -1.86
N GLN A 146 0.33 10.80 -0.64
CA GLN A 146 1.74 10.49 -0.42
C GLN A 146 2.04 9.01 -0.77
N TYR A 147 1.20 8.06 -0.33
CA TYR A 147 1.37 6.65 -0.65
C TYR A 147 1.24 6.37 -2.16
N SER A 148 0.33 7.03 -2.89
CA SER A 148 0.25 6.85 -4.35
C SER A 148 1.50 7.42 -5.04
N ALA A 149 1.93 8.63 -4.68
CA ALA A 149 3.14 9.25 -5.23
C ALA A 149 4.41 8.44 -4.93
N ASP A 150 4.55 7.87 -3.73
CA ASP A 150 5.69 7.01 -3.37
C ASP A 150 5.63 5.65 -4.07
N MET A 151 4.44 5.08 -4.31
CA MET A 151 4.27 3.90 -5.16
C MET A 151 4.57 4.16 -6.64
N GLU A 152 4.31 5.36 -7.15
CA GLU A 152 4.67 5.75 -8.52
C GLU A 152 6.18 6.03 -8.67
N LYS A 153 6.83 6.63 -7.67
CA LYS A 153 8.30 6.71 -7.59
C LYS A 153 8.93 5.32 -7.56
N LEU A 154 8.35 4.38 -6.80
CA LEU A 154 8.83 3.00 -6.73
C LEU A 154 8.62 2.25 -8.07
N ARG A 155 7.47 2.41 -8.72
CA ARG A 155 7.20 1.85 -10.06
C ARG A 155 8.17 2.36 -11.11
N SER A 156 8.35 3.68 -11.21
CA SER A 156 9.26 4.30 -12.18
C SER A 156 10.73 3.98 -11.90
N SER A 157 11.14 3.88 -10.64
CA SER A 157 12.48 3.39 -10.26
C SER A 157 12.68 1.92 -10.65
N MET A 158 11.69 1.05 -10.38
CA MET A 158 11.72 -0.36 -10.77
C MET A 158 11.75 -0.52 -12.30
N GLU A 159 11.00 0.31 -13.03
CA GLU A 159 11.04 0.33 -14.50
C GLU A 159 12.40 0.77 -15.02
N GLN A 160 13.00 1.84 -14.46
CA GLN A 160 14.34 2.29 -14.82
C GLN A 160 15.41 1.20 -14.54
N VAL A 161 15.29 0.47 -13.44
CA VAL A 161 16.14 -0.69 -13.13
C VAL A 161 15.92 -1.82 -14.14
N SER A 162 14.68 -2.10 -14.54
CA SER A 162 14.35 -3.11 -15.54
C SER A 162 14.87 -2.75 -16.94
N GLN A 163 14.76 -1.48 -17.35
CA GLN A 163 15.32 -0.96 -18.60
C GLN A 163 16.86 -1.04 -18.58
N SER A 164 17.49 -0.68 -17.46
CA SER A 164 18.95 -0.82 -17.26
C SER A 164 19.39 -2.28 -17.34
N HIS A 165 18.68 -3.20 -16.69
CA HIS A 165 18.95 -4.63 -16.74
C HIS A 165 18.83 -5.19 -18.16
N ALA A 166 17.78 -4.82 -18.91
CA ALA A 166 17.61 -5.20 -20.31
C ALA A 166 18.76 -4.67 -21.19
N GLY A 167 19.22 -3.44 -20.96
CA GLY A 167 20.41 -2.88 -21.62
C GLY A 167 21.68 -3.68 -21.32
N ILE A 168 21.89 -4.08 -20.07
CA ILE A 168 23.03 -4.91 -19.64
C ILE A 168 22.95 -6.32 -20.23
N GLU A 169 21.76 -6.96 -20.29
CA GLU A 169 21.59 -8.25 -20.94
C GLU A 169 21.82 -8.16 -22.45
N ALA A 170 21.36 -7.10 -23.12
CA ALA A 170 21.60 -6.87 -24.54
C ALA A 170 23.09 -6.65 -24.85
N GLU A 171 23.83 -5.94 -23.99
CA GLU A 171 25.28 -5.79 -24.10
C GLU A 171 25.99 -7.13 -23.83
N ARG A 172 25.57 -7.90 -22.82
CA ARG A 172 26.09 -9.25 -22.53
C ARG A 172 25.90 -10.18 -23.73
N LEU A 173 24.74 -10.13 -24.40
CA LEU A 173 24.48 -10.90 -25.62
C LEU A 173 25.38 -10.46 -26.77
N ARG A 174 25.61 -9.16 -26.95
CA ARG A 174 26.52 -8.62 -27.98
C ARG A 174 27.96 -9.04 -27.74
N VAL A 175 28.45 -8.95 -26.50
CA VAL A 175 29.79 -9.43 -26.11
C VAL A 175 29.90 -10.95 -26.27
N ASN A 176 28.88 -11.72 -25.90
CA ASN A 176 28.86 -13.17 -26.15
C ASN A 176 28.82 -13.53 -27.65
N ALA A 177 28.28 -12.67 -28.51
CA ALA A 177 28.35 -12.85 -29.97
C ALA A 177 29.75 -12.53 -30.51
N THR A 178 30.40 -11.44 -30.06
CA THR A 178 31.78 -11.14 -30.49
C THR A 178 32.79 -12.14 -29.94
N VAL A 179 32.62 -12.63 -28.71
CA VAL A 179 33.46 -13.71 -28.16
C VAL A 179 33.33 -14.99 -28.97
N ARG A 180 32.12 -15.42 -29.36
CA ARG A 180 31.95 -16.60 -30.25
C ARG A 180 32.57 -16.38 -31.63
N SER A 181 32.44 -15.18 -32.20
CA SER A 181 33.08 -14.83 -33.47
C SER A 181 34.60 -14.91 -33.39
N LEU A 182 35.20 -14.38 -32.32
CA LEU A 182 36.63 -14.48 -32.05
C LEU A 182 37.08 -15.92 -31.75
N GLN A 183 36.24 -16.74 -31.12
CA GLN A 183 36.50 -18.17 -30.92
C GLN A 183 36.51 -18.92 -32.25
N GLN A 184 35.55 -18.65 -33.15
CA GLN A 184 35.53 -19.24 -34.49
C GLN A 184 36.80 -18.84 -35.27
N GLN A 185 37.13 -17.55 -35.33
CA GLN A 185 38.34 -17.06 -36.00
C GLN A 185 39.63 -17.67 -35.43
N LEU A 186 39.69 -17.95 -34.12
CA LEU A 186 40.82 -18.63 -33.50
C LEU A 186 40.90 -20.13 -33.86
N GLU A 187 39.78 -20.78 -34.15
CA GLU A 187 39.75 -22.17 -34.63
C GLU A 187 40.03 -22.24 -36.13
N ASP A 188 39.46 -21.34 -36.93
CA ASP A 188 39.74 -21.19 -38.37
C ASP A 188 41.26 -21.03 -38.58
N CYS A 189 41.92 -20.14 -37.83
CA CYS A 189 43.38 -19.96 -37.89
C CYS A 189 44.18 -21.17 -37.37
N ARG A 190 43.61 -22.04 -36.52
CA ARG A 190 44.25 -23.30 -36.11
C ARG A 190 44.14 -24.34 -37.21
N ASP A 191 42.97 -24.48 -37.84
CA ASP A 191 42.75 -25.41 -38.93
C ASP A 191 43.58 -25.02 -40.16
N GLU A 192 43.68 -23.72 -40.48
CA GLU A 192 44.64 -23.20 -41.46
C GLU A 192 46.08 -23.56 -41.09
N SER A 193 46.50 -23.33 -39.83
CA SER A 193 47.86 -23.64 -39.38
C SER A 193 48.17 -25.14 -39.43
N SER A 194 47.19 -25.99 -39.10
CA SER A 194 47.26 -27.45 -39.21
C SER A 194 47.36 -27.88 -40.67
N HIS A 195 46.54 -27.33 -41.56
CA HIS A 195 46.61 -27.60 -43.00
C HIS A 195 47.97 -27.22 -43.58
N TRP A 196 48.51 -26.05 -43.26
CA TRP A 196 49.85 -25.65 -43.71
C TRP A 196 50.96 -26.55 -43.16
N MET A 197 50.82 -27.08 -41.94
CA MET A 197 51.74 -28.07 -41.36
C MET A 197 51.65 -29.43 -42.07
N GLU A 198 50.45 -29.89 -42.41
CA GLU A 198 50.23 -31.11 -43.20
C GLU A 198 50.81 -30.98 -44.62
N GLN A 199 50.54 -29.88 -45.31
CA GLN A 199 51.11 -29.57 -46.63
C GLN A 199 52.65 -29.51 -46.59
N PHE A 200 53.22 -28.91 -45.54
CA PHE A 200 54.67 -28.90 -45.33
C PHE A 200 55.23 -30.29 -45.04
N HIS A 201 54.48 -31.17 -44.39
CA HIS A 201 54.90 -32.56 -44.14
C HIS A 201 54.79 -33.42 -45.41
N ALA A 202 53.71 -33.30 -46.18
CA ALA A 202 53.53 -33.97 -47.46
C ALA A 202 54.65 -33.61 -48.45
N THR A 203 54.85 -32.32 -48.72
CA THR A 203 55.91 -31.84 -49.64
C THR A 203 57.33 -32.20 -49.18
N ARG A 204 57.59 -32.20 -47.86
CA ARG A 204 58.86 -32.70 -47.28
C ARG A 204 59.07 -34.19 -47.53
N ASP A 205 58.00 -34.99 -47.51
CA ASP A 205 58.08 -36.44 -47.62
C ASP A 205 58.05 -36.92 -49.09
N GLU A 206 57.39 -36.19 -49.99
CA GLU A 206 57.61 -36.25 -51.45
C GLU A 206 59.07 -35.93 -51.80
N LEU A 207 59.67 -34.92 -51.19
CA LEU A 207 61.09 -34.57 -51.36
C LEU A 207 62.02 -35.67 -50.81
N ARG A 208 61.56 -36.52 -49.89
CA ARG A 208 62.29 -37.72 -49.44
C ARG A 208 62.14 -38.87 -50.43
N SER A 209 60.95 -39.12 -50.96
CA SER A 209 60.70 -40.15 -51.99
C SER A 209 61.53 -39.87 -53.24
N THR A 210 61.38 -38.69 -53.82
CA THR A 210 62.15 -38.26 -55.01
C THR A 210 63.66 -38.26 -54.78
N LYS A 211 64.14 -38.01 -53.55
CA LYS A 211 65.56 -38.19 -53.19
C LYS A 211 65.98 -39.66 -53.12
N GLN A 212 65.13 -40.57 -52.66
CA GLN A 212 65.38 -42.01 -52.66
C GLN A 212 65.38 -42.57 -54.10
N GLU A 213 64.40 -42.20 -54.91
CA GLU A 213 64.33 -42.50 -56.35
C GLU A 213 65.59 -42.02 -57.08
N LEU A 214 66.05 -40.78 -56.83
CA LEU A 214 67.29 -40.24 -57.39
C LEU A 214 68.58 -40.90 -56.87
N LEU A 215 68.53 -41.65 -55.77
CA LEU A 215 69.64 -42.49 -55.31
C LEU A 215 69.59 -43.87 -55.97
N GLN A 216 68.40 -44.46 -56.10
CA GLN A 216 68.21 -45.72 -56.83
C GLN A 216 68.61 -45.58 -58.30
N LEU A 217 68.13 -44.54 -59.00
CA LEU A 217 68.51 -44.22 -60.38
C LEU A 217 70.01 -43.93 -60.56
N ARG A 218 70.75 -43.61 -59.49
CA ARG A 218 72.22 -43.49 -59.54
C ARG A 218 72.91 -44.85 -59.43
N LEU A 219 72.41 -45.73 -58.56
CA LEU A 219 72.90 -47.10 -58.43
C LEU A 219 72.64 -47.88 -59.74
N GLU A 220 71.41 -47.82 -60.26
CA GLU A 220 71.06 -48.42 -61.57
C GLU A 220 71.94 -47.86 -62.71
N ARG A 221 72.24 -46.55 -62.71
CA ARG A 221 73.17 -45.96 -63.68
C ARG A 221 74.61 -46.44 -63.49
N GLU A 222 75.08 -46.60 -62.26
CA GLU A 222 76.43 -47.10 -61.95
C GLU A 222 76.56 -48.58 -62.33
N GLU A 223 75.51 -49.39 -62.12
CA GLU A 223 75.38 -50.76 -62.62
C GLU A 223 75.43 -50.80 -64.16
N PHE A 224 74.62 -50.00 -64.86
CA PHE A 224 74.68 -49.89 -66.33
C PHE A 224 76.03 -49.35 -66.84
N GLU A 225 76.71 -48.47 -66.11
CA GLU A 225 78.05 -48.00 -66.45
C GLU A 225 79.11 -49.10 -66.32
N ASP A 226 78.98 -49.99 -65.32
CA ASP A 226 79.84 -51.18 -65.16
C ASP A 226 79.51 -52.28 -66.17
N GLU A 227 78.24 -52.55 -66.48
CA GLU A 227 77.85 -53.41 -67.61
C GLU A 227 78.43 -52.88 -68.93
N LEU A 228 78.40 -51.56 -69.15
CA LEU A 228 79.00 -50.92 -70.33
C LEU A 228 80.53 -50.97 -70.33
N LYS A 229 81.20 -51.05 -69.18
CA LYS A 229 82.65 -51.31 -69.09
C LYS A 229 82.92 -52.77 -69.44
N GLU A 230 82.19 -53.71 -68.86
CA GLU A 230 82.34 -55.15 -69.14
C GLU A 230 82.03 -55.48 -70.61
N LEU A 231 81.01 -54.85 -71.21
CA LEU A 231 80.74 -54.95 -72.65
C LEU A 231 81.86 -54.34 -73.49
N LYS A 232 82.46 -53.22 -73.09
CA LYS A 232 83.63 -52.65 -73.78
C LYS A 232 84.86 -53.55 -73.66
N GLU A 233 85.06 -54.25 -72.56
CA GLU A 233 86.14 -55.24 -72.39
C GLU A 233 85.88 -56.54 -73.17
N ARG A 234 84.64 -57.04 -73.19
CA ARG A 234 84.20 -58.11 -74.10
C ARG A 234 84.38 -57.72 -75.58
N MET A 235 84.21 -56.43 -75.91
CA MET A 235 84.44 -55.92 -77.27
C MET A 235 85.91 -55.59 -77.57
N SER A 236 86.75 -55.30 -76.57
CA SER A 236 88.20 -55.11 -76.77
C SER A 236 88.92 -56.46 -76.92
N THR A 237 88.56 -57.45 -76.10
CA THR A 237 89.01 -58.85 -76.25
C THR A 237 88.54 -59.45 -77.57
N LYS A 238 87.28 -59.24 -77.98
CA LYS A 238 86.84 -59.59 -79.35
C LYS A 238 87.62 -58.83 -80.44
N LYS A 239 87.93 -57.54 -80.27
CA LYS A 239 88.78 -56.79 -81.22
C LYS A 239 90.23 -57.28 -81.31
N GLN A 240 90.71 -58.09 -80.38
CA GLN A 240 92.00 -58.78 -80.50
C GLN A 240 91.91 -60.13 -81.22
N GLN A 241 90.71 -60.58 -81.65
CA GLN A 241 90.55 -61.78 -82.47
C GLN A 241 89.65 -61.54 -83.70
N THR A 242 90.27 -61.69 -84.88
CA THR A 242 89.69 -61.70 -86.23
C THR A 242 89.15 -60.38 -86.79
N VAL A 243 89.40 -60.19 -88.09
CA VAL A 243 88.87 -59.13 -88.95
C VAL A 243 87.93 -59.81 -89.95
N GLU A 244 86.68 -59.37 -90.04
CA GLU A 244 85.68 -59.89 -90.97
C GLU A 244 84.70 -58.77 -91.38
N PRO A 245 84.57 -58.39 -92.66
CA PRO A 245 83.90 -57.16 -93.09
C PRO A 245 82.38 -57.31 -93.31
N SER A 246 81.68 -57.89 -92.34
CA SER A 246 80.23 -58.22 -92.42
C SER A 246 79.34 -57.47 -91.43
N HIS A 247 79.91 -56.62 -90.56
CA HIS A 247 79.17 -55.91 -89.49
C HIS A 247 78.70 -54.48 -89.86
N SER A 248 78.97 -53.99 -91.07
CA SER A 248 78.75 -52.58 -91.42
C SER A 248 77.27 -52.18 -91.43
N GLU A 249 76.39 -53.03 -91.96
CA GLU A 249 74.96 -52.73 -92.06
C GLU A 249 74.24 -52.85 -90.71
N THR A 250 74.55 -53.87 -89.91
CA THR A 250 74.05 -54.01 -88.53
C THR A 250 74.49 -52.83 -87.67
N LEU A 251 75.78 -52.46 -87.71
CA LEU A 251 76.27 -51.31 -86.96
C LEU A 251 75.64 -49.99 -87.44
N SER A 252 75.32 -49.86 -88.73
CA SER A 252 74.61 -48.68 -89.27
C SER A 252 73.14 -48.64 -88.82
N GLN A 253 72.44 -49.77 -88.76
CA GLN A 253 71.08 -49.86 -88.21
C GLN A 253 71.06 -49.61 -86.68
N GLU A 254 72.05 -50.09 -85.95
CA GLU A 254 72.24 -49.79 -84.52
C GLU A 254 72.56 -48.31 -84.31
N LEU A 255 73.44 -47.71 -85.13
CA LEU A 255 73.73 -46.28 -85.07
C LEU A 255 72.49 -45.44 -85.41
N GLN A 256 71.67 -45.87 -86.37
CA GLN A 256 70.39 -45.22 -86.68
C GLN A 256 69.41 -45.31 -85.50
N ARG A 257 69.24 -46.48 -84.88
CA ARG A 257 68.41 -46.65 -83.67
C ARG A 257 68.91 -45.77 -82.53
N CYS A 258 70.19 -45.87 -82.16
CA CYS A 258 70.79 -45.00 -81.14
C CYS A 258 70.68 -43.51 -81.48
N SER A 259 70.71 -43.11 -82.77
CA SER A 259 70.47 -41.72 -83.16
C SER A 259 69.01 -41.29 -82.98
N ALA A 260 68.05 -42.17 -83.27
CA ALA A 260 66.63 -41.94 -83.05
C ALA A 260 66.29 -41.89 -81.55
N ASP A 261 66.86 -42.78 -80.74
CA ASP A 261 66.73 -42.79 -79.28
C ASP A 261 67.41 -41.58 -78.64
N LEU A 262 68.57 -41.14 -79.16
CA LEU A 262 69.21 -39.89 -78.76
C LEU A 262 68.38 -38.65 -79.16
N GLN A 263 67.68 -38.69 -80.28
CA GLN A 263 66.80 -37.60 -80.73
C GLN A 263 65.49 -37.57 -79.94
N LYS A 264 64.94 -38.74 -79.59
CA LYS A 264 63.78 -38.92 -78.71
C LYS A 264 64.09 -38.44 -77.29
N THR A 265 65.17 -38.91 -76.67
CA THR A 265 65.58 -38.45 -75.33
C THR A 265 65.90 -36.95 -75.29
N LYS A 266 66.45 -36.38 -76.38
CA LYS A 266 66.59 -34.91 -76.51
C LYS A 266 65.25 -34.18 -76.58
N SER A 267 64.25 -34.69 -77.30
CA SER A 267 62.93 -34.05 -77.34
C SER A 267 62.17 -34.22 -76.01
N GLU A 268 62.31 -35.36 -75.35
CA GLU A 268 61.78 -35.61 -74.01
C GLU A 268 62.42 -34.68 -72.96
N LEU A 269 63.74 -34.50 -72.99
CA LEU A 269 64.46 -33.58 -72.11
C LEU A 269 64.12 -32.10 -72.41
N GLN A 270 63.88 -31.74 -73.68
CA GLN A 270 63.39 -30.41 -74.05
C GLN A 270 61.94 -30.19 -73.58
N ASN A 271 61.07 -31.21 -73.66
CA ASN A 271 59.72 -31.17 -73.11
C ASN A 271 59.75 -31.03 -71.57
N GLN A 272 60.57 -31.82 -70.88
CA GLN A 272 60.79 -31.70 -69.43
C GLN A 272 61.31 -30.31 -69.05
N ARG A 273 62.23 -29.74 -69.83
CA ARG A 273 62.73 -28.37 -69.60
C ARG A 273 61.63 -27.33 -69.74
N THR A 274 60.81 -27.38 -70.81
CA THR A 274 59.68 -26.42 -70.93
C THR A 274 58.59 -26.64 -69.87
N ALA A 275 58.42 -27.87 -69.36
CA ALA A 275 57.56 -28.13 -68.21
C ALA A 275 58.15 -27.57 -66.89
N PHE A 276 59.47 -27.62 -66.71
CA PHE A 276 60.16 -26.98 -65.60
C PHE A 276 60.07 -25.45 -65.67
N ASP A 277 60.31 -24.86 -66.85
CA ASP A 277 60.20 -23.42 -67.07
C ASP A 277 58.76 -22.93 -66.80
N LYS A 278 57.73 -23.72 -67.15
CA LYS A 278 56.32 -23.47 -66.77
C LYS A 278 56.12 -23.51 -65.25
N LYS A 279 56.61 -24.55 -64.56
CA LYS A 279 56.52 -24.65 -63.08
C LYS A 279 57.26 -23.50 -62.38
N VAL A 280 58.38 -23.03 -62.92
CA VAL A 280 59.09 -21.85 -62.39
C VAL A 280 58.24 -20.58 -62.55
N MET A 281 57.59 -20.38 -63.69
CA MET A 281 56.66 -19.24 -63.90
C MET A 281 55.43 -19.32 -62.98
N GLU A 282 54.91 -20.52 -62.74
CA GLU A 282 53.80 -20.78 -61.81
C GLU A 282 54.20 -20.46 -60.35
N VAL A 283 55.37 -20.92 -59.90
CA VAL A 283 55.94 -20.57 -58.57
C VAL A 283 56.19 -19.07 -58.43
N ILE A 284 56.64 -18.38 -59.49
CA ILE A 284 56.78 -16.91 -59.50
C ILE A 284 55.40 -16.23 -59.36
N SER A 285 54.37 -16.76 -60.02
CA SER A 285 52.99 -16.24 -59.91
C SER A 285 52.41 -16.44 -58.50
N ILE A 286 52.52 -17.65 -57.95
CA ILE A 286 52.10 -17.99 -56.58
C ILE A 286 52.82 -17.10 -55.56
N LYS A 287 54.15 -16.96 -55.67
CA LYS A 287 54.94 -16.09 -54.80
C LYS A 287 54.50 -14.62 -54.87
N LYS A 288 54.12 -14.13 -56.06
CA LYS A 288 53.60 -12.78 -56.23
C LYS A 288 52.20 -12.62 -55.60
N SER A 289 51.34 -13.64 -55.68
CA SER A 289 50.04 -13.65 -55.00
C SER A 289 50.21 -13.64 -53.47
N GLN A 290 51.09 -14.49 -52.95
CA GLN A 290 51.43 -14.54 -51.52
C GLN A 290 52.00 -13.20 -51.04
N GLN A 291 52.86 -12.55 -51.84
CA GLN A 291 53.42 -11.24 -51.50
C GLN A 291 52.35 -10.12 -51.49
N ASN A 292 51.29 -10.22 -52.30
CA ASN A 292 50.14 -9.32 -52.22
C ASN A 292 49.30 -9.59 -50.95
N GLN A 293 49.00 -10.85 -50.65
CA GLN A 293 48.25 -11.25 -49.45
C GLN A 293 49.00 -10.85 -48.17
N GLU A 294 50.32 -10.98 -48.12
CA GLU A 294 51.16 -10.44 -47.04
C GLU A 294 51.01 -8.91 -46.89
N ALA A 295 50.91 -8.17 -47.99
CA ALA A 295 50.74 -6.72 -47.95
C ALA A 295 49.35 -6.31 -47.45
N GLU A 296 48.31 -7.05 -47.85
CA GLU A 296 46.93 -6.87 -47.39
C GLU A 296 46.81 -7.17 -45.88
N LEU A 297 47.32 -8.32 -45.42
CA LEU A 297 47.34 -8.68 -43.99
C LEU A 297 48.13 -7.68 -43.15
N ARG A 298 49.25 -7.15 -43.65
CA ARG A 298 50.01 -6.07 -42.97
C ARG A 298 49.19 -4.78 -42.86
N TYR A 299 48.48 -4.39 -43.91
CA TYR A 299 47.59 -3.23 -43.91
C TYR A 299 46.42 -3.40 -42.91
N GLU A 300 45.81 -4.59 -42.85
CA GLU A 300 44.77 -4.88 -41.87
C GLU A 300 45.30 -4.90 -40.43
N MET A 301 46.47 -5.49 -40.18
CA MET A 301 47.13 -5.43 -38.88
C MET A 301 47.38 -3.98 -38.43
N ASP A 302 47.84 -3.10 -39.31
CA ASP A 302 48.13 -1.70 -38.96
C ASP A 302 46.84 -0.87 -38.78
N ARG A 303 45.80 -1.13 -39.58
CA ARG A 303 44.43 -0.60 -39.38
C ARG A 303 43.86 -1.01 -38.01
N LEU A 304 43.99 -2.29 -37.62
CA LEU A 304 43.51 -2.79 -36.34
C LEU A 304 44.29 -2.21 -35.15
N LYS A 305 45.61 -2.00 -35.28
CA LYS A 305 46.41 -1.27 -34.28
C LYS A 305 45.94 0.17 -34.13
N GLU A 306 45.66 0.87 -35.23
CA GLU A 306 45.18 2.26 -35.19
C GLU A 306 43.79 2.36 -34.55
N GLN A 307 42.89 1.41 -34.84
CA GLN A 307 41.59 1.31 -34.17
C GLN A 307 41.74 1.02 -32.67
N GLN A 308 42.63 0.09 -32.27
CA GLN A 308 42.90 -0.20 -30.86
C GLN A 308 43.48 1.03 -30.14
N GLN A 309 44.34 1.80 -30.79
CA GLN A 309 44.92 3.02 -30.24
C GLN A 309 43.86 4.12 -30.06
N LYS A 310 42.98 4.33 -31.05
CA LYS A 310 41.84 5.27 -30.94
C LYS A 310 40.90 4.89 -29.78
N ALA A 311 40.56 3.60 -29.65
CA ALA A 311 39.75 3.11 -28.54
C ALA A 311 40.42 3.30 -27.16
N LYS A 312 41.75 3.13 -27.06
CA LYS A 312 42.53 3.43 -25.83
C LYS A 312 42.50 4.93 -25.49
N GLU A 313 42.62 5.80 -26.48
CA GLU A 313 42.56 7.25 -26.29
C GLU A 313 41.15 7.74 -25.93
N GLU A 314 40.11 7.14 -26.51
CA GLU A 314 38.71 7.41 -26.13
C GLU A 314 38.41 6.93 -24.71
N LEU A 315 38.90 5.75 -24.31
CA LEU A 315 38.82 5.26 -22.93
C LEU A 315 39.58 6.18 -21.96
N ALA A 316 40.76 6.69 -22.34
CA ALA A 316 41.51 7.66 -21.54
C ALA A 316 40.75 8.99 -21.39
N LYS A 317 40.17 9.53 -22.48
CA LYS A 317 39.32 10.72 -22.47
C LYS A 317 38.04 10.50 -21.64
N ALA A 318 37.49 9.29 -21.63
CA ALA A 318 36.36 8.93 -20.78
C ALA A 318 36.76 8.87 -19.29
N GLN A 319 37.90 8.25 -18.96
CA GLN A 319 38.44 8.27 -17.59
C GLN A 319 38.80 9.68 -17.10
N GLU A 320 39.31 10.55 -17.98
CA GLU A 320 39.60 11.95 -17.64
C GLU A 320 38.31 12.76 -17.40
N LYS A 321 37.26 12.55 -18.21
CA LYS A 321 35.91 13.07 -17.92
C LYS A 321 35.39 12.56 -16.57
N ASN A 322 35.58 11.27 -16.27
CA ASN A 322 35.15 10.66 -15.00
C ASN A 322 36.00 11.07 -13.78
N LYS A 323 37.11 11.79 -13.98
CA LYS A 323 37.88 12.43 -12.90
C LYS A 323 37.37 13.83 -12.53
N ARG A 324 36.39 14.38 -13.25
CA ARG A 324 35.66 15.60 -12.81
C ARG A 324 34.54 15.20 -11.84
N LEU A 325 34.93 15.01 -10.58
CA LEU A 325 34.02 14.84 -9.45
C LEU A 325 32.98 15.98 -9.37
N PRO A 326 31.81 15.74 -8.74
CA PRO A 326 30.87 16.80 -8.38
C PRO A 326 31.53 17.92 -7.58
N SER A 327 30.95 19.12 -7.63
CA SER A 327 31.55 20.34 -7.09
C SER A 327 31.79 20.28 -5.58
N GLN A 328 32.97 20.75 -5.17
CA GLN A 328 33.44 20.82 -3.77
C GLN A 328 32.48 21.58 -2.83
N ALA A 329 31.58 22.42 -3.37
CA ALA A 329 30.50 23.07 -2.63
C ALA A 329 29.52 22.07 -1.98
N ALA A 330 29.18 20.96 -2.65
CA ALA A 330 28.20 20.01 -2.13
C ALA A 330 28.72 19.21 -0.91
N LEU A 331 30.05 19.06 -0.79
CA LEU A 331 30.69 18.54 0.41
C LEU A 331 30.74 19.60 1.52
N SER A 332 31.10 20.83 1.18
CA SER A 332 31.09 21.95 2.14
C SER A 332 29.72 22.16 2.79
N ASP A 333 28.62 22.08 2.03
CA ASP A 333 27.25 22.21 2.57
C ASP A 333 26.86 21.06 3.52
N LEU A 334 27.43 19.86 3.34
CA LEU A 334 27.20 18.71 4.23
C LEU A 334 28.08 18.78 5.47
N GLU A 335 29.33 19.23 5.35
CA GLU A 335 30.22 19.48 6.48
C GLU A 335 29.70 20.64 7.35
N GLN A 336 29.21 21.71 6.73
CA GLN A 336 28.53 22.84 7.38
C GLN A 336 27.34 22.35 8.22
N LYS A 337 26.42 21.57 7.63
CA LYS A 337 25.25 21.01 8.32
C LYS A 337 25.61 20.00 9.41
N LEU A 338 26.71 19.25 9.25
CA LEU A 338 27.22 18.36 10.29
C LEU A 338 27.78 19.15 11.49
N ILE A 339 28.47 20.26 11.23
CA ILE A 339 28.97 21.19 12.28
C ILE A 339 27.80 21.87 12.99
N GLU A 340 26.78 22.32 12.24
CA GLU A 340 25.56 22.92 12.79
C GLU A 340 24.82 21.92 13.71
N ALA A 341 24.55 20.69 13.24
CA ALA A 341 23.95 19.63 14.05
C ALA A 341 24.81 19.22 15.28
N GLN A 342 26.13 19.24 15.17
CA GLN A 342 27.04 19.03 16.32
C GLN A 342 26.97 20.21 17.31
N SER A 343 26.78 21.43 16.84
CA SER A 343 26.61 22.61 17.70
C SER A 343 25.26 22.57 18.44
N GLU A 344 24.18 22.16 17.78
CA GLU A 344 22.86 21.99 18.40
C GLU A 344 22.87 20.85 19.43
N ALA A 345 23.48 19.71 19.11
CA ALA A 345 23.68 18.60 20.05
C ALA A 345 24.54 19.01 21.26
N SER A 346 25.48 19.93 21.08
CA SER A 346 26.29 20.49 22.17
C SER A 346 25.48 21.44 23.06
N GLN A 347 24.68 22.34 22.46
CA GLN A 347 23.77 23.23 23.20
C GLN A 347 22.68 22.47 23.94
N LEU A 348 22.18 21.35 23.38
CA LEU A 348 21.23 20.48 24.07
C LEU A 348 21.87 19.74 25.26
N LYS A 349 23.13 19.32 25.15
CA LYS A 349 23.90 18.79 26.28
C LYS A 349 24.16 19.83 27.36
N GLU A 350 24.49 21.06 26.99
CA GLU A 350 24.70 22.16 27.93
C GLU A 350 23.41 22.50 28.68
N LYS A 351 22.28 22.61 27.97
CA LYS A 351 20.95 22.78 28.58
C LYS A 351 20.58 21.62 29.50
N LEU A 352 20.86 20.37 29.10
CA LEU A 352 20.65 19.20 29.97
C LEU A 352 21.48 19.31 31.24
N SER A 353 22.78 19.62 31.13
CA SER A 353 23.68 19.82 32.27
C SER A 353 23.19 20.90 33.23
N VAL A 354 22.69 22.03 32.70
CA VAL A 354 22.09 23.09 33.53
C VAL A 354 20.83 22.58 34.25
N THR A 355 19.95 21.85 33.59
CA THR A 355 18.77 21.27 34.26
C THR A 355 19.12 20.17 35.28
N GLU A 356 20.21 19.43 35.09
CA GLU A 356 20.74 18.45 36.05
C GLU A 356 21.37 19.14 37.27
N GLU A 357 22.11 20.24 37.06
CA GLU A 357 22.62 21.09 38.14
C GLU A 357 21.49 21.76 38.92
N GLU A 358 20.49 22.34 38.24
CA GLU A 358 19.28 22.90 38.86
C GLU A 358 18.56 21.84 39.69
N LEU A 359 18.29 20.65 39.15
CA LEU A 359 17.70 19.52 39.89
C LEU A 359 18.59 19.08 41.07
N GLY A 360 19.91 19.18 40.94
CA GLY A 360 20.87 19.03 42.03
C GLY A 360 20.70 20.08 43.13
N THR A 361 20.52 21.36 42.77
CA THR A 361 20.23 22.42 43.75
C THR A 361 18.86 22.21 44.41
N TYR A 362 17.82 21.80 43.68
CA TYR A 362 16.51 21.49 44.27
C TYR A 362 16.58 20.31 45.24
N LYS A 363 17.32 19.23 44.92
CA LYS A 363 17.61 18.14 45.86
C LYS A 363 18.40 18.62 47.09
N SER A 364 19.37 19.52 46.91
CA SER A 364 20.13 20.11 48.01
C SER A 364 19.24 20.95 48.95
N HIS A 365 18.38 21.80 48.40
CA HIS A 365 17.41 22.59 49.17
C HIS A 365 16.37 21.70 49.87
N LEU A 366 15.89 20.64 49.22
CA LEU A 366 14.96 19.68 49.82
C LEU A 366 15.60 18.91 50.98
N ASN A 367 16.84 18.44 50.82
CA ASN A 367 17.60 17.80 51.89
C ASN A 367 17.86 18.77 53.07
N LYS A 368 18.12 20.04 52.77
CA LYS A 368 18.33 21.08 53.81
C LYS A 368 17.02 21.37 54.57
N ALA A 369 15.91 21.53 53.86
CA ALA A 369 14.59 21.65 54.48
C ALA A 369 14.21 20.42 55.33
N LEU A 370 14.59 19.20 54.90
CA LEU A 370 14.43 17.98 55.72
C LEU A 370 15.32 17.97 56.96
N MET A 371 16.53 18.54 56.92
CA MET A 371 17.35 18.75 58.11
C MET A 371 16.72 19.78 59.05
N ASP A 372 16.26 20.91 58.53
CA ASP A 372 15.63 21.99 59.30
C ASP A 372 14.32 21.51 59.97
N ILE A 373 13.49 20.72 59.26
CA ILE A 373 12.28 20.09 59.82
C ILE A 373 12.61 19.12 60.95
N ASN A 374 13.70 18.36 60.86
CA ASN A 374 14.11 17.46 61.94
C ASN A 374 14.70 18.24 63.13
N ALA A 375 15.50 19.28 62.89
CA ALA A 375 16.01 20.15 63.95
C ALA A 375 14.88 20.87 64.70
N LEU A 376 13.84 21.34 64.00
CA LEU A 376 12.62 21.90 64.62
C LEU A 376 11.83 20.85 65.42
N ARG A 377 11.75 19.61 64.93
CA ARG A 377 11.10 18.49 65.64
C ARG A 377 11.85 18.10 66.93
N ASP A 378 13.18 18.18 66.94
CA ASP A 378 13.98 17.95 68.14
C ASP A 378 13.92 19.12 69.11
N ALA A 379 13.95 20.37 68.63
CA ALA A 379 13.68 21.54 69.45
C ALA A 379 12.27 21.53 70.09
N GLN A 380 11.26 20.98 69.39
CA GLN A 380 9.93 20.76 69.97
C GLN A 380 9.95 19.73 71.11
N ARG A 381 10.70 18.62 70.97
CA ARG A 381 10.86 17.61 72.03
C ARG A 381 11.53 18.20 73.28
N ASP A 382 12.53 19.07 73.09
CA ASP A 382 13.18 19.79 74.20
C ASP A 382 12.23 20.80 74.86
N GLN A 383 11.41 21.53 74.09
CA GLN A 383 10.35 22.40 74.62
C GLN A 383 9.32 21.60 75.45
N GLU A 384 8.89 20.43 74.97
CA GLU A 384 7.98 19.53 75.70
C GLU A 384 8.61 19.00 77.00
N ALA A 385 9.91 18.67 76.98
CA ALA A 385 10.68 18.26 78.15
C ALA A 385 10.93 19.40 79.16
N ILE A 386 10.96 20.66 78.72
CA ILE A 386 11.00 21.84 79.59
C ILE A 386 9.61 22.11 80.19
N HIS A 387 8.54 22.00 79.40
CA HIS A 387 7.16 22.18 79.87
C HIS A 387 6.74 21.16 80.94
N THR A 388 7.15 19.90 80.83
CA THR A 388 6.89 18.89 81.89
C THR A 388 7.64 19.25 83.18
N ARG A 389 8.93 19.61 83.10
CA ARG A 389 9.73 20.08 84.24
C ARG A 389 9.18 21.35 84.90
N LEU A 390 8.52 22.23 84.14
CA LEU A 390 7.86 23.42 84.68
C LEU A 390 6.54 23.08 85.41
N ARG A 391 5.73 22.14 84.89
CA ARG A 391 4.53 21.64 85.60
C ARG A 391 4.90 21.00 86.95
N GLU A 392 5.97 20.20 86.98
CA GLU A 392 6.49 19.64 88.24
C GLU A 392 7.03 20.66 89.24
N LYS A 393 7.43 21.86 88.79
CA LYS A 393 7.82 22.94 89.70
C LYS A 393 6.60 23.69 90.25
N LEU A 394 5.56 23.88 89.44
CA LEU A 394 4.33 24.53 89.86
C LEU A 394 3.60 23.73 90.94
N SER A 395 3.38 22.41 90.75
CA SER A 395 2.69 21.59 91.75
C SER A 395 3.43 21.51 93.09
N ARG A 396 4.78 21.54 93.07
CA ARG A 396 5.60 21.61 94.29
C ARG A 396 5.41 22.94 95.03
N LEU A 397 5.30 24.07 94.33
CA LEU A 397 5.03 25.37 94.93
C LEU A 397 3.60 25.48 95.50
N GLU A 398 2.61 24.91 94.81
CA GLU A 398 1.22 24.82 95.32
C GLU A 398 1.18 24.04 96.65
N THR A 399 1.87 22.90 96.74
CA THR A 399 1.96 22.13 98.01
C THR A 399 2.70 22.85 99.14
N GLN A 400 3.55 23.84 98.85
CA GLN A 400 4.21 24.66 99.88
C GLN A 400 3.35 25.84 100.36
N LEU A 401 2.35 26.27 99.58
CA LEU A 401 1.48 27.38 99.98
C LEU A 401 0.38 26.93 100.97
N GLN A 402 0.00 25.65 100.94
CA GLN A 402 -1.08 25.10 101.77
C GLN A 402 -0.64 24.65 103.17
N SER A 403 0.66 24.49 103.46
CA SER A 403 1.16 24.20 104.82
C SER A 403 1.19 25.43 105.73
N ASN A 404 1.45 26.61 105.17
CA ASN A 404 1.82 27.79 105.96
C ASN A 404 0.61 28.60 106.47
N ALA A 405 -0.61 28.14 106.20
CA ALA A 405 -1.85 28.82 106.55
C ALA A 405 -2.44 28.40 107.92
N THR A 406 -1.87 27.40 108.59
CA THR A 406 -2.48 26.76 109.76
C THR A 406 -1.85 27.10 111.12
N GLU A 407 -0.73 27.84 111.17
CA GLU A 407 0.05 28.04 112.42
C GLU A 407 -0.12 29.42 113.10
N VAL A 408 -1.01 30.29 112.60
CA VAL A 408 -1.12 31.70 113.05
C VAL A 408 -2.36 31.96 113.94
N SER A 409 -3.23 30.97 114.17
CA SER A 409 -4.56 31.17 114.79
C SER A 409 -4.69 30.86 116.29
N GLU A 410 -3.63 30.40 116.98
CA GLU A 410 -3.76 29.85 118.35
C GLU A 410 -3.09 30.68 119.47
N ALA A 411 -2.65 31.92 119.18
CA ALA A 411 -1.79 32.70 120.09
C ALA A 411 -2.47 33.86 120.87
N GLU A 412 -3.78 34.07 120.77
CA GLU A 412 -4.47 35.25 121.35
C GLU A 412 -5.15 35.01 122.73
N LEU A 413 -5.04 33.82 123.33
CA LEU A 413 -5.79 33.46 124.55
C LEU A 413 -4.94 33.32 125.83
N ALA A 414 -4.17 34.37 126.16
CA ALA A 414 -3.38 34.42 127.41
C ALA A 414 -3.42 35.79 128.13
N LEU A 415 -3.90 35.78 129.39
CA LEU A 415 -3.53 36.70 130.49
C LEU A 415 -3.73 38.22 130.22
N HIS A 416 -4.79 38.91 130.67
CA HIS A 416 -5.81 38.65 131.70
C HIS A 416 -5.34 38.49 133.17
N SER A 417 -4.07 38.77 133.50
CA SER A 417 -3.51 38.55 134.85
C SER A 417 -3.43 39.77 135.79
N GLU A 418 -3.29 41.00 135.28
CA GLU A 418 -2.88 42.16 136.12
C GLU A 418 -4.01 42.92 136.86
N VAL A 419 -5.27 42.48 136.76
CA VAL A 419 -6.40 43.06 137.54
C VAL A 419 -6.31 42.73 139.05
N ARG A 420 -5.30 41.96 139.48
CA ARG A 420 -5.14 41.45 140.86
C ARG A 420 -4.32 42.35 141.80
N GLY A 421 -3.62 43.37 141.28
CA GLY A 421 -2.56 44.10 141.99
C GLY A 421 -2.97 44.80 143.31
N LEU A 422 -3.52 46.01 143.22
CA LEU A 422 -3.57 46.96 144.34
C LEU A 422 -4.99 47.27 144.84
N ARG A 423 -5.64 46.24 145.42
CA ARG A 423 -6.86 46.40 146.24
C ARG A 423 -6.57 46.59 147.75
N SER A 424 -5.30 46.71 148.15
CA SER A 424 -4.86 46.82 149.55
C SER A 424 -5.06 48.19 150.19
N GLU A 425 -5.11 49.28 149.41
CA GLU A 425 -5.28 50.65 149.95
C GLU A 425 -6.74 51.01 150.28
N LEU A 426 -7.55 49.99 150.59
CA LEU A 426 -8.96 50.14 150.95
C LEU A 426 -9.14 50.49 152.44
N ASP A 427 -8.21 50.16 153.33
CA ASP A 427 -8.40 50.33 154.78
C ASP A 427 -8.28 51.79 155.29
N GLU A 428 -7.76 52.73 154.49
CA GLU A 428 -7.89 54.18 154.74
C GLU A 428 -9.29 54.74 154.36
N ALA A 429 -10.27 53.88 154.01
CA ALA A 429 -11.66 54.26 153.75
C ALA A 429 -12.35 55.05 154.89
N LYS A 430 -11.78 55.09 156.10
CA LYS A 430 -12.34 55.80 157.27
C LYS A 430 -12.13 57.32 157.27
N ARG A 431 -11.30 57.86 156.36
CA ARG A 431 -11.23 59.32 156.07
C ARG A 431 -11.74 59.69 154.67
N LYS A 432 -11.91 58.70 153.79
CA LYS A 432 -12.32 58.90 152.39
C LYS A 432 -13.79 59.30 152.24
N THR A 433 -14.61 59.17 153.29
CA THR A 433 -16.05 59.47 153.27
C THR A 433 -16.40 60.93 152.92
N SER A 434 -15.50 61.90 153.16
CA SER A 434 -15.67 63.27 152.67
C SER A 434 -15.20 63.47 151.23
N ARG A 435 -14.29 62.62 150.73
CA ARG A 435 -13.94 62.56 149.30
C ARG A 435 -15.05 61.92 148.48
N LEU A 436 -15.80 60.94 149.01
CA LEU A 436 -16.93 60.31 148.30
C LEU A 436 -17.94 61.31 147.71
N THR A 437 -18.18 62.45 148.36
CA THR A 437 -19.07 63.50 147.86
C THR A 437 -18.49 64.25 146.64
N GLN A 438 -17.17 64.35 146.55
CA GLN A 438 -16.45 64.93 145.41
C GLN A 438 -16.20 63.90 144.30
N GLU A 439 -15.87 62.65 144.69
CA GLU A 439 -15.80 61.48 143.81
C GLU A 439 -17.14 61.23 143.13
N LEU A 440 -18.29 61.53 143.76
CA LEU A 440 -19.61 61.51 143.09
C LEU A 440 -19.73 62.51 141.94
N HIS A 441 -19.18 63.72 142.08
CA HIS A 441 -19.20 64.74 141.02
C HIS A 441 -18.19 64.43 139.90
N GLU A 442 -17.02 63.88 140.26
CA GLU A 442 -16.08 63.33 139.28
C GLU A 442 -16.62 62.07 138.58
N VAL A 443 -17.39 61.21 139.26
CA VAL A 443 -18.04 60.04 138.63
C VAL A 443 -19.13 60.47 137.66
N THR A 444 -19.93 61.50 137.98
CA THR A 444 -20.89 62.05 137.01
C THR A 444 -20.19 62.60 135.76
N THR A 445 -19.14 63.40 135.92
CA THR A 445 -18.40 63.96 134.77
C THR A 445 -17.58 62.91 134.00
N ARG A 446 -17.04 61.88 134.67
CA ARG A 446 -16.43 60.71 134.02
C ARG A 446 -17.46 59.83 133.32
N LEU A 447 -18.70 59.74 133.84
CA LEU A 447 -19.79 59.02 133.17
C LEU A 447 -20.20 59.76 131.89
N GLU A 448 -20.37 61.08 131.93
CA GLU A 448 -20.62 61.85 130.70
C GLU A 448 -19.45 61.78 129.70
N ALA A 449 -18.20 61.73 130.17
CA ALA A 449 -17.04 61.51 129.29
C ALA A 449 -17.09 60.10 128.66
N ALA A 450 -17.33 59.06 129.46
CA ALA A 450 -17.47 57.69 128.98
C ALA A 450 -18.68 57.51 128.04
N ASP A 451 -19.79 58.25 128.23
CA ASP A 451 -20.92 58.25 127.30
C ASP A 451 -20.63 59.03 125.99
N ARG A 452 -19.76 60.06 126.02
CA ARG A 452 -19.22 60.70 124.80
C ARG A 452 -18.28 59.74 124.06
N ASP A 453 -17.37 59.05 124.76
CA ASP A 453 -16.44 58.08 124.17
C ASP A 453 -17.17 56.83 123.65
N LYS A 454 -18.22 56.38 124.33
CA LYS A 454 -19.17 55.36 123.85
C LYS A 454 -19.99 55.85 122.65
N GLY A 455 -20.20 57.15 122.51
CA GLY A 455 -20.75 57.79 121.32
C GLY A 455 -19.79 57.72 120.13
N THR A 456 -18.54 58.13 120.30
CA THR A 456 -17.52 58.08 119.24
C THR A 456 -17.16 56.63 118.86
N LEU A 457 -17.06 55.72 119.83
CA LEU A 457 -16.88 54.29 119.56
C LEU A 457 -18.05 53.69 118.78
N LYS A 458 -19.31 54.04 119.09
CA LYS A 458 -20.47 53.63 118.27
C LYS A 458 -20.40 54.19 116.85
N GLN A 459 -19.98 55.44 116.69
CA GLN A 459 -19.81 56.06 115.38
C GLN A 459 -18.72 55.33 114.58
N ASN A 460 -17.56 55.06 115.18
CA ASN A 460 -16.47 54.30 114.57
C ASN A 460 -16.90 52.87 114.23
N VAL A 461 -17.66 52.18 115.09
CA VAL A 461 -18.23 50.86 114.79
C VAL A 461 -19.17 50.93 113.59
N SER A 462 -20.09 51.90 113.53
CA SER A 462 -20.99 52.05 112.37
C SER A 462 -20.23 52.35 111.06
N GLN A 463 -19.13 53.11 111.11
CA GLN A 463 -18.26 53.36 109.96
C GLN A 463 -17.45 52.11 109.55
N LEU A 464 -17.02 51.28 110.51
CA LEU A 464 -16.36 50.00 110.24
C LEU A 464 -17.35 48.96 109.68
N GLU A 465 -18.59 48.93 110.17
CA GLU A 465 -19.67 48.11 109.61
C GLU A 465 -20.05 48.56 108.19
N GLU A 466 -20.14 49.87 107.94
CA GLU A 466 -20.45 50.38 106.60
C GLU A 466 -19.29 50.18 105.60
N THR A 467 -18.04 50.42 106.00
CA THR A 467 -16.88 50.14 105.13
C THR A 467 -16.69 48.63 104.88
N LYS A 468 -16.89 47.77 105.89
CA LYS A 468 -16.99 46.31 105.70
C LYS A 468 -18.08 45.97 104.69
N ARG A 469 -19.29 46.54 104.81
CA ARG A 469 -20.40 46.28 103.90
C ARG A 469 -20.17 46.81 102.48
N GLN A 470 -19.33 47.84 102.31
CA GLN A 470 -18.85 48.29 101.01
C GLN A 470 -17.81 47.30 100.43
N GLN A 471 -16.91 46.77 101.25
CA GLN A 471 -15.94 45.73 100.84
C GLN A 471 -16.62 44.42 100.47
N GLU A 472 -17.61 43.96 101.23
CA GLU A 472 -18.44 42.79 100.92
C GLU A 472 -19.09 42.93 99.54
N ARG A 473 -19.71 44.09 99.26
CA ARG A 473 -20.29 44.40 97.94
C ARG A 473 -19.26 44.49 96.81
N ALA A 474 -18.01 44.87 97.11
CA ALA A 474 -16.93 44.91 96.13
C ALA A 474 -16.41 43.50 95.80
N LEU A 475 -16.23 42.65 96.82
CA LEU A 475 -15.89 41.23 96.66
C LEU A 475 -16.99 40.46 95.91
N GLU A 476 -18.27 40.74 96.20
CA GLU A 476 -19.40 40.10 95.51
C GLU A 476 -19.47 40.48 94.02
N LYS A 477 -19.05 41.70 93.65
CA LYS A 477 -18.88 42.09 92.24
C LYS A 477 -17.69 41.39 91.60
N LEU A 478 -16.54 41.41 92.26
CA LEU A 478 -15.31 40.78 91.75
C LEU A 478 -15.51 39.27 91.55
N ASN A 479 -16.23 38.58 92.43
CA ASN A 479 -16.59 37.18 92.22
C ASN A 479 -17.45 36.98 90.97
N LYS A 480 -18.45 37.83 90.71
CA LYS A 480 -19.31 37.73 89.51
C LYS A 480 -18.54 38.04 88.22
N GLU A 481 -17.57 38.95 88.28
CA GLU A 481 -16.61 39.21 87.19
C GLU A 481 -15.67 38.00 86.97
N VAL A 482 -15.14 37.39 88.03
CA VAL A 482 -14.33 36.16 87.95
C VAL A 482 -15.16 34.97 87.45
N GLU A 483 -16.42 34.81 87.86
CA GLU A 483 -17.31 33.74 87.42
C GLU A 483 -17.65 33.88 85.93
N SER A 484 -18.00 35.08 85.46
CA SER A 484 -18.30 35.35 84.04
C SER A 484 -17.06 35.24 83.15
N LEU A 485 -15.90 35.71 83.58
CA LEU A 485 -14.63 35.46 82.88
C LEU A 485 -14.30 33.96 82.82
N ASN A 486 -14.53 33.21 83.90
CA ASN A 486 -14.36 31.75 83.89
C ASN A 486 -15.38 31.01 83.00
N ALA A 487 -16.59 31.55 82.81
CA ALA A 487 -17.55 31.02 81.84
C ALA A 487 -17.06 31.26 80.40
N SER A 488 -16.70 32.50 80.07
CA SER A 488 -16.15 32.88 78.76
C SER A 488 -14.90 32.06 78.41
N LEU A 489 -13.94 31.90 79.34
CA LEU A 489 -12.76 31.06 79.13
C LEU A 489 -13.09 29.58 78.89
N LYS A 490 -14.15 29.05 79.50
CA LYS A 490 -14.60 27.66 79.27
C LYS A 490 -15.25 27.52 77.89
N GLU A 491 -16.04 28.50 77.46
CA GLU A 491 -16.66 28.52 76.13
C GLU A 491 -15.61 28.66 75.02
N GLU A 492 -14.64 29.58 75.17
CA GLU A 492 -13.49 29.70 74.26
C GLU A 492 -12.67 28.40 74.18
N ASN A 493 -12.38 27.76 75.33
CA ASN A 493 -11.68 26.48 75.36
C ASN A 493 -12.49 25.34 74.71
N GLN A 494 -13.83 25.37 74.77
CA GLN A 494 -14.68 24.41 74.06
C GLN A 494 -14.69 24.69 72.55
N ALA A 495 -14.80 25.95 72.13
CA ALA A 495 -14.75 26.35 70.73
C ALA A 495 -13.40 25.99 70.07
N LEU A 496 -12.28 26.28 70.73
CA LEU A 496 -10.94 25.92 70.24
C LEU A 496 -10.74 24.39 70.16
N ARG A 497 -11.31 23.61 71.09
CA ARG A 497 -11.30 22.15 71.00
C ARG A 497 -12.16 21.63 69.85
N ALA A 498 -13.36 22.19 69.65
CA ALA A 498 -14.21 21.83 68.53
C ALA A 498 -13.54 22.12 67.18
N GLN A 499 -12.92 23.30 67.03
CA GLN A 499 -12.11 23.64 65.84
C GLN A 499 -10.92 22.69 65.66
N LEU A 500 -10.23 22.29 66.72
CA LEU A 500 -9.10 21.35 66.64
C LEU A 500 -9.54 19.95 66.20
N GLU A 501 -10.64 19.42 66.74
CA GLU A 501 -11.19 18.13 66.30
C GLU A 501 -11.77 18.21 64.87
N GLU A 502 -12.35 19.34 64.47
CA GLU A 502 -12.79 19.54 63.10
C GLU A 502 -11.61 19.55 62.12
N GLN A 503 -10.51 20.25 62.44
CA GLN A 503 -9.30 20.26 61.61
C GLN A 503 -8.63 18.88 61.54
N LYS A 504 -8.67 18.09 62.62
CA LYS A 504 -8.24 16.67 62.60
C LYS A 504 -9.11 15.82 61.68
N GLU A 505 -10.44 15.95 61.75
CA GLU A 505 -11.34 15.17 60.88
C GLU A 505 -11.32 15.63 59.41
N ARG A 506 -11.07 16.92 59.13
CA ARG A 506 -10.77 17.43 57.78
C ARG A 506 -9.49 16.79 57.23
N THR A 507 -8.35 17.00 57.90
CA THR A 507 -7.06 16.41 57.47
C THR A 507 -7.08 14.89 57.39
N ARG A 508 -7.87 14.20 58.22
CA ARG A 508 -8.09 12.75 58.13
C ARG A 508 -8.86 12.33 56.88
N LYS A 509 -9.84 13.12 56.42
CA LYS A 509 -10.56 12.89 55.16
C LYS A 509 -9.67 13.20 53.97
N ASP A 510 -8.96 14.34 53.99
CA ASP A 510 -8.02 14.74 52.95
C ASP A 510 -6.97 13.62 52.70
N VAL A 511 -6.43 13.02 53.77
CA VAL A 511 -5.51 11.88 53.69
C VAL A 511 -6.18 10.61 53.13
N GLN A 512 -7.43 10.32 53.50
CA GLN A 512 -8.16 9.17 52.92
C GLN A 512 -8.49 9.36 51.44
N GLU A 513 -8.81 10.58 51.02
CA GLU A 513 -9.14 10.91 49.62
C GLU A 513 -7.87 10.91 48.76
N ALA A 514 -6.77 11.49 49.23
CA ALA A 514 -5.46 11.32 48.62
C ALA A 514 -5.03 9.84 48.53
N GLN A 515 -5.34 9.01 49.54
CA GLN A 515 -5.06 7.58 49.51
C GLN A 515 -5.95 6.81 48.51
N ARG A 516 -7.22 7.21 48.33
CA ARG A 516 -8.09 6.66 47.27
C ARG A 516 -7.54 6.98 45.89
N HIS A 517 -7.27 8.25 45.61
CA HIS A 517 -6.70 8.68 44.32
C HIS A 517 -5.33 8.06 44.04
N GLY A 518 -4.48 7.86 45.05
CA GLY A 518 -3.23 7.13 44.91
C GLY A 518 -3.42 5.65 44.53
N ASN A 519 -4.44 4.98 45.08
CA ASN A 519 -4.78 3.60 44.73
C ASN A 519 -5.44 3.50 43.34
N GLU A 520 -6.27 4.47 42.96
CA GLU A 520 -6.91 4.58 41.65
C GLU A 520 -5.85 4.78 40.56
N ALA A 521 -4.99 5.79 40.69
CA ALA A 521 -3.89 6.06 39.77
C ALA A 521 -2.90 4.89 39.67
N LYS A 522 -2.60 4.18 40.78
CA LYS A 522 -1.80 2.95 40.75
C LYS A 522 -2.49 1.84 39.94
N SER A 523 -3.80 1.66 40.11
CA SER A 523 -4.59 0.67 39.37
C SER A 523 -4.68 1.00 37.88
N GLU A 524 -4.70 2.29 37.52
CA GLU A 524 -4.63 2.75 36.13
C GLU A 524 -3.24 2.53 35.53
N LEU A 525 -2.16 2.84 36.26
CA LEU A 525 -0.79 2.56 35.85
C LEU A 525 -0.56 1.05 35.61
N GLU A 526 -1.10 0.19 36.48
CA GLU A 526 -1.05 -1.27 36.31
C GLU A 526 -1.80 -1.74 35.05
N ARG A 527 -2.98 -1.17 34.75
CA ARG A 527 -3.71 -1.45 33.49
C ARG A 527 -2.94 -0.95 32.27
N ASN A 528 -2.36 0.25 32.34
CA ASN A 528 -1.60 0.85 31.24
C ASN A 528 -0.32 0.05 30.95
N HIS A 529 0.40 -0.43 31.96
CA HIS A 529 1.52 -1.37 31.77
C HIS A 529 1.08 -2.69 31.13
N LEU A 530 -0.10 -3.22 31.48
CA LEU A 530 -0.60 -4.47 30.93
C LEU A 530 -1.06 -4.31 29.47
N ASN A 531 -1.63 -3.16 29.12
CA ASN A 531 -1.92 -2.78 27.73
C ASN A 531 -0.63 -2.54 26.91
N LEU A 532 0.38 -1.87 27.49
CA LEU A 532 1.68 -1.66 26.84
C LEU A 532 2.32 -3.00 26.45
N ARG A 533 2.34 -3.99 27.35
CA ARG A 533 2.88 -5.32 27.05
C ARG A 533 2.13 -6.05 25.94
N ARG A 534 0.81 -5.89 25.83
CA ARG A 534 0.04 -6.46 24.70
C ARG A 534 0.46 -5.82 23.39
N LEU A 535 0.66 -4.51 23.34
CA LEU A 535 1.15 -3.80 22.15
C LEU A 535 2.61 -4.18 21.82
N GLU A 536 3.46 -4.42 22.83
CA GLU A 536 4.81 -4.97 22.64
C GLU A 536 4.76 -6.40 22.06
N GLU A 537 3.87 -7.26 22.56
CA GLU A 537 3.65 -8.62 22.05
C GLU A 537 3.07 -8.62 20.62
N GLU A 538 2.06 -7.81 20.34
CA GLU A 538 1.43 -7.64 19.02
C GLU A 538 2.41 -7.08 17.99
N THR A 539 3.18 -6.03 18.32
CA THR A 539 4.22 -5.52 17.42
C THR A 539 5.37 -6.52 17.24
N SER A 540 5.69 -7.35 18.23
CA SER A 540 6.65 -8.46 18.08
C SER A 540 6.14 -9.56 17.15
N ARG A 541 4.82 -9.76 17.10
CA ARG A 541 4.14 -10.73 16.23
C ARG A 541 4.10 -10.20 14.79
N GLN A 542 3.64 -8.97 14.59
CA GLN A 542 3.61 -8.32 13.27
C GLN A 542 5.00 -8.27 12.61
N LYS A 543 6.06 -8.03 13.39
CA LYS A 543 7.46 -8.11 12.88
C LYS A 543 7.84 -9.49 12.35
N LYS A 544 7.37 -10.58 12.97
CA LYS A 544 7.61 -11.96 12.48
C LYS A 544 6.78 -12.27 11.25
N GLU A 545 5.51 -11.85 11.23
CA GLU A 545 4.62 -12.03 10.08
C GLU A 545 5.16 -11.25 8.85
N LEU A 546 5.65 -10.02 9.04
CA LEU A 546 6.36 -9.26 7.99
C LEU A 546 7.67 -9.92 7.53
N GLN A 547 8.44 -10.53 8.44
CA GLN A 547 9.66 -11.24 8.07
C GLN A 547 9.34 -12.46 7.20
N LEU A 548 8.34 -13.26 7.57
CA LEU A 548 7.91 -14.41 6.79
C LEU A 548 7.44 -14.01 5.38
N VAL A 549 6.67 -12.92 5.25
CA VAL A 549 6.24 -12.40 3.94
C VAL A 549 7.42 -11.91 3.09
N CYS A 550 8.47 -11.36 3.69
CA CYS A 550 9.72 -11.06 2.96
C CYS A 550 10.44 -12.34 2.50
N GLU A 551 10.52 -13.37 3.34
CA GLU A 551 11.12 -14.66 3.00
C GLU A 551 10.32 -15.37 1.89
N GLU A 552 8.99 -15.35 1.93
CA GLU A 552 8.10 -15.85 0.86
C GLU A 552 8.28 -15.09 -0.46
N ARG A 553 8.33 -13.75 -0.41
CA ARG A 553 8.61 -12.90 -1.58
C ARG A 553 9.95 -13.25 -2.23
N ASP A 554 10.99 -13.43 -1.42
CA ASP A 554 12.35 -13.67 -1.91
C ASP A 554 12.50 -15.09 -2.48
N ASN A 555 11.79 -16.08 -1.92
CA ASN A 555 11.62 -17.39 -2.53
C ASN A 555 10.89 -17.31 -3.89
N HIS A 556 9.78 -16.57 -3.99
CA HIS A 556 9.07 -16.40 -5.26
C HIS A 556 9.88 -15.64 -6.33
N GLN A 557 10.73 -14.70 -5.92
CA GLN A 557 11.68 -14.04 -6.81
C GLN A 557 12.76 -15.03 -7.31
N LEU A 558 13.26 -15.92 -6.44
CA LEU A 558 14.19 -16.99 -6.83
C LEU A 558 13.54 -17.99 -7.81
N ASP A 559 12.30 -18.43 -7.56
CA ASP A 559 11.53 -19.30 -8.46
C ASP A 559 11.34 -18.65 -9.84
N LYS A 560 10.99 -17.36 -9.87
CA LYS A 560 10.87 -16.56 -11.09
C LYS A 560 12.19 -16.49 -11.85
N GLU A 561 13.32 -16.25 -11.17
CA GLU A 561 14.64 -16.24 -11.79
C GLU A 561 15.04 -17.62 -12.33
N LEU A 562 14.75 -18.70 -11.61
CA LEU A 562 14.98 -20.08 -12.08
C LEU A 562 14.15 -20.39 -13.34
N LEU A 563 12.87 -20.00 -13.38
CA LEU A 563 12.01 -20.14 -14.54
C LEU A 563 12.49 -19.30 -15.73
N THR A 564 12.90 -18.04 -15.50
CA THR A 564 13.50 -17.17 -16.55
C THR A 564 14.81 -17.75 -17.08
N ASN A 565 15.64 -18.34 -16.21
CA ASN A 565 16.87 -19.02 -16.62
C ASN A 565 16.58 -20.29 -17.44
N ARG A 566 15.55 -21.08 -17.08
CA ARG A 566 15.13 -22.24 -17.87
C ARG A 566 14.52 -21.82 -19.22
N LEU A 567 13.75 -20.74 -19.27
CA LEU A 567 13.18 -20.19 -20.49
C LEU A 567 14.29 -19.72 -21.45
N ARG A 568 15.26 -18.92 -20.98
CA ARG A 568 16.44 -18.53 -21.80
C ARG A 568 17.26 -19.73 -22.30
N HIS A 569 17.27 -20.85 -21.58
CA HIS A 569 17.92 -22.08 -22.04
C HIS A 569 17.15 -22.74 -23.20
N LEU A 570 15.82 -22.83 -23.09
CA LEU A 570 14.94 -23.38 -24.14
C LEU A 570 14.96 -22.50 -25.40
N GLU A 571 14.97 -21.17 -25.25
CA GLU A 571 15.16 -20.23 -26.37
C GLU A 571 16.50 -20.47 -27.08
N GLY A 572 17.58 -20.68 -26.32
CA GLY A 572 18.90 -21.02 -26.87
C GLY A 572 18.93 -22.35 -27.62
N GLU A 573 18.26 -23.39 -27.12
CA GLU A 573 18.09 -24.67 -27.80
C GLU A 573 17.28 -24.53 -29.10
N VAL A 574 16.20 -23.74 -29.09
CA VAL A 574 15.36 -23.47 -30.28
C VAL A 574 16.13 -22.70 -31.35
N GLU A 575 16.86 -21.64 -30.98
CA GLU A 575 17.64 -20.86 -31.95
C GLU A 575 18.83 -21.66 -32.50
N ALA A 576 19.48 -22.51 -31.69
CA ALA A 576 20.50 -23.46 -32.17
C ALA A 576 19.92 -24.51 -33.14
N SER A 577 18.74 -25.07 -32.83
CA SER A 577 18.02 -26.00 -33.71
C SER A 577 17.65 -25.36 -35.05
N LYS A 578 17.15 -24.12 -35.01
CA LYS A 578 16.82 -23.28 -36.17
C LYS A 578 18.05 -22.95 -37.02
N ASN A 579 19.21 -22.70 -36.41
CA ASN A 579 20.47 -22.51 -37.14
C ASN A 579 20.90 -23.79 -37.86
N SER A 580 20.86 -24.95 -37.19
CA SER A 580 21.15 -26.26 -37.81
C SER A 580 20.16 -26.63 -38.92
N LEU A 581 18.88 -26.27 -38.77
CA LEU A 581 17.88 -26.41 -39.84
C LEU A 581 18.20 -25.49 -41.03
N GLY A 582 18.67 -24.27 -40.76
CA GLY A 582 19.16 -23.34 -41.77
C GLY A 582 20.40 -23.85 -42.52
N GLU A 583 21.32 -24.50 -41.84
CA GLU A 583 22.49 -25.18 -42.42
C GLU A 583 22.06 -26.32 -43.35
N LYS A 584 21.23 -27.26 -42.85
CA LYS A 584 20.65 -28.33 -43.66
C LYS A 584 19.87 -27.82 -44.87
N THR A 585 19.18 -26.68 -44.74
CA THR A 585 18.48 -26.02 -45.86
C THR A 585 19.45 -25.48 -46.92
N ARG A 586 20.66 -25.05 -46.53
CA ARG A 586 21.73 -24.67 -47.48
C ARG A 586 22.35 -25.91 -48.13
N GLU A 587 22.61 -26.96 -47.36
CA GLU A 587 23.13 -28.25 -47.85
C GLU A 587 22.20 -28.87 -48.89
N ILE A 588 20.89 -28.93 -48.61
CA ILE A 588 19.86 -29.42 -49.55
C ILE A 588 19.93 -28.65 -50.87
N ARG A 589 19.95 -27.31 -50.84
CA ARG A 589 20.07 -26.50 -52.07
C ARG A 589 21.37 -26.79 -52.85
N ILE A 590 22.49 -26.96 -52.15
CA ILE A 590 23.78 -27.32 -52.77
C ILE A 590 23.74 -28.73 -53.38
N LEU A 591 22.98 -29.66 -52.79
CA LEU A 591 22.76 -30.99 -53.34
C LEU A 591 21.78 -30.98 -54.53
N ASP A 592 20.68 -30.23 -54.46
CA ASP A 592 19.75 -30.02 -55.57
C ASP A 592 20.46 -29.39 -56.78
N ASP A 593 21.30 -28.39 -56.55
CA ASP A 593 22.07 -27.71 -57.61
C ASP A 593 23.28 -28.53 -58.09
N LYS A 594 23.66 -29.62 -57.40
CA LYS A 594 24.55 -30.66 -57.94
C LYS A 594 23.74 -31.66 -58.77
N LEU A 595 22.59 -32.10 -58.26
CA LEU A 595 21.70 -33.07 -58.90
C LEU A 595 21.25 -32.57 -60.28
N LYS A 596 20.77 -31.32 -60.39
CA LYS A 596 20.41 -30.69 -61.69
C LYS A 596 21.56 -30.66 -62.71
N ARG A 597 22.82 -30.55 -62.26
CA ARG A 597 23.99 -30.61 -63.16
C ARG A 597 24.24 -32.03 -63.63
N MET A 598 24.18 -33.02 -62.74
CA MET A 598 24.26 -34.43 -63.11
C MET A 598 23.11 -34.86 -64.04
N GLU A 599 21.91 -34.28 -63.88
CA GLU A 599 20.77 -34.48 -64.78
C GLU A 599 21.04 -33.92 -66.18
N LEU A 600 21.54 -32.68 -66.29
CA LEU A 600 21.93 -32.08 -67.57
C LEU A 600 23.06 -32.87 -68.27
N GLU A 601 24.11 -33.25 -67.53
CA GLU A 601 25.20 -34.09 -68.04
C GLU A 601 24.68 -35.46 -68.54
N LEU A 602 23.67 -36.04 -67.86
CA LEU A 602 23.02 -37.28 -68.27
C LEU A 602 22.08 -37.10 -69.47
N GLU A 603 21.43 -35.95 -69.64
CA GLU A 603 20.64 -35.61 -70.82
C GLU A 603 21.52 -35.37 -72.05
N GLU A 604 22.67 -34.70 -71.88
CA GLU A 604 23.69 -34.55 -72.92
C GLU A 604 24.21 -35.93 -73.36
N GLU A 605 24.60 -36.82 -72.45
CA GLU A 605 25.08 -38.16 -72.82
C GLU A 605 23.98 -39.11 -73.34
N ARG A 606 22.70 -38.89 -73.00
CA ARG A 606 21.58 -39.56 -73.70
C ARG A 606 21.52 -39.12 -75.16
N SER A 607 21.65 -37.81 -75.41
CA SER A 607 21.68 -37.23 -76.75
C SER A 607 22.90 -37.73 -77.57
N THR A 608 24.10 -37.86 -76.96
CA THR A 608 25.26 -38.45 -77.66
C THR A 608 24.99 -39.91 -78.04
N VAL A 609 24.40 -40.71 -77.14
CA VAL A 609 24.08 -42.13 -77.37
C VAL A 609 22.98 -42.30 -78.42
N GLU A 610 21.95 -41.45 -78.44
CA GLU A 610 20.91 -41.45 -79.47
C GLU A 610 21.50 -41.13 -80.85
N MET A 611 22.31 -40.07 -80.96
CA MET A 611 23.00 -39.68 -82.20
C MET A 611 23.97 -40.75 -82.71
N LEU A 612 24.66 -41.45 -81.81
CA LEU A 612 25.50 -42.60 -82.14
C LEU A 612 24.66 -43.81 -82.59
N THR A 613 23.53 -44.06 -81.95
CA THR A 613 22.60 -45.15 -82.30
C THR A 613 21.99 -44.94 -83.67
N GLU A 614 21.55 -43.73 -84.02
CA GLU A 614 21.12 -43.41 -85.38
C GLU A 614 22.23 -43.61 -86.42
N ARG A 615 23.48 -43.32 -86.07
CA ARG A 615 24.63 -43.49 -86.97
C ARG A 615 24.90 -44.98 -87.21
N VAL A 616 24.83 -45.81 -86.17
CA VAL A 616 24.94 -47.26 -86.26
C VAL A 616 23.78 -47.86 -87.07
N ALA A 617 22.55 -47.37 -86.88
CA ALA A 617 21.40 -47.77 -87.68
C ALA A 617 21.61 -47.45 -89.17
N ARG A 618 21.97 -46.20 -89.50
CA ARG A 618 22.26 -45.78 -90.89
C ARG A 618 23.39 -46.60 -91.54
N SER A 619 24.45 -46.92 -90.80
CA SER A 619 25.52 -47.79 -91.32
C SER A 619 25.10 -49.26 -91.43
N ARG A 620 24.19 -49.75 -90.59
CA ARG A 620 23.59 -51.08 -90.76
C ARG A 620 22.71 -51.14 -92.01
N ASP A 621 21.85 -50.16 -92.22
CA ASP A 621 20.97 -50.10 -93.39
C ASP A 621 21.78 -50.07 -94.70
N GLN A 622 22.90 -49.33 -94.72
CA GLN A 622 23.88 -49.36 -95.82
C GLN A 622 24.50 -50.75 -96.04
N ILE A 623 24.86 -51.47 -94.96
CA ILE A 623 25.40 -52.83 -95.06
C ILE A 623 24.34 -53.82 -95.58
N ASP A 624 23.10 -53.72 -95.10
CA ASP A 624 22.01 -54.60 -95.50
C ASP A 624 21.52 -54.28 -96.94
N GLN A 625 21.61 -53.01 -97.40
CA GLN A 625 21.49 -52.65 -98.81
C GLN A 625 22.59 -53.31 -99.67
N LEU A 626 23.87 -53.13 -99.32
CA LEU A 626 25.00 -53.71 -100.08
C LEU A 626 24.96 -55.25 -100.11
N ARG A 627 24.41 -55.89 -99.05
CA ARG A 627 24.13 -57.34 -99.02
C ARG A 627 23.03 -57.72 -100.01
N SER A 628 21.97 -56.93 -100.12
CA SER A 628 20.89 -57.13 -101.08
C SER A 628 21.41 -57.02 -102.52
N GLU A 629 22.17 -55.97 -102.82
CA GLU A 629 22.82 -55.75 -104.12
C GLU A 629 23.77 -56.92 -104.48
N LEU A 630 24.61 -57.38 -103.54
CA LEU A 630 25.47 -58.54 -103.73
C LEU A 630 24.69 -59.85 -103.97
N MET A 631 23.51 -60.02 -103.36
CA MET A 631 22.66 -61.19 -103.60
C MET A 631 21.94 -61.11 -104.95
N GLN A 632 21.55 -59.90 -105.39
CA GLN A 632 21.00 -59.66 -106.72
C GLN A 632 22.05 -59.93 -107.81
N GLU A 633 23.30 -59.47 -107.64
CA GLU A 633 24.41 -59.79 -108.55
C GLU A 633 24.73 -61.29 -108.59
N ARG A 634 24.59 -62.00 -107.46
CA ARG A 634 24.73 -63.47 -107.43
C ARG A 634 23.61 -64.18 -108.19
N SER A 635 22.36 -63.71 -108.09
CA SER A 635 21.26 -64.24 -108.91
C SER A 635 21.52 -63.95 -110.39
N SER A 636 21.78 -62.68 -110.74
CA SER A 636 22.13 -62.24 -112.10
C SER A 636 23.23 -63.10 -112.72
N LYS A 637 24.32 -63.38 -111.97
CA LYS A 637 25.38 -64.29 -112.39
C LYS A 637 24.89 -65.73 -112.59
N GLN A 638 24.07 -66.27 -111.69
CA GLN A 638 23.51 -67.62 -111.81
C GLN A 638 22.57 -67.73 -113.02
N ASP A 639 21.73 -66.74 -113.24
CA ASP A 639 20.81 -66.65 -114.37
C ASP A 639 21.61 -66.56 -115.69
N LEU A 640 22.66 -65.73 -115.74
CA LEU A 640 23.62 -65.68 -116.85
C LEU A 640 24.41 -66.99 -117.05
N GLU A 641 24.69 -67.76 -115.99
CA GLU A 641 25.29 -69.09 -116.11
C GLU A 641 24.29 -70.13 -116.62
N LEU A 642 23.01 -70.04 -116.24
CA LEU A 642 21.94 -70.87 -116.78
C LEU A 642 21.67 -70.56 -118.26
N ASP A 643 21.63 -69.28 -118.63
CA ASP A 643 21.51 -68.80 -120.01
C ASP A 643 22.74 -69.16 -120.84
N LYS A 644 23.96 -69.03 -120.29
CA LYS A 644 25.17 -69.54 -120.94
C LYS A 644 25.06 -71.05 -121.19
N ASN A 645 24.66 -71.83 -120.19
CA ASN A 645 24.47 -73.28 -120.34
C ASN A 645 23.33 -73.62 -121.32
N ALA A 646 22.31 -72.76 -121.44
CA ALA A 646 21.26 -72.88 -122.44
C ALA A 646 21.75 -72.55 -123.84
N MET A 647 22.55 -71.50 -124.00
CA MET A 647 23.20 -71.12 -125.25
C MET A 647 24.27 -72.12 -125.68
N GLU A 648 25.03 -72.72 -124.77
CA GLU A 648 25.97 -73.81 -125.09
C GLU A 648 25.23 -75.09 -125.49
N ARG A 649 24.11 -75.42 -124.84
CA ARG A 649 23.21 -76.49 -125.30
C ARG A 649 22.61 -76.17 -126.67
N HIS A 650 22.04 -74.99 -126.87
CA HIS A 650 21.48 -74.58 -128.16
C HIS A 650 22.55 -74.42 -129.25
N LEU A 651 23.80 -74.06 -128.94
CA LEU A 651 24.90 -74.08 -129.91
C LEU A 651 25.35 -75.51 -130.22
N LYS A 652 25.25 -76.45 -129.26
CA LYS A 652 25.52 -77.88 -129.51
C LYS A 652 24.39 -78.52 -130.30
N GLU A 653 23.13 -78.20 -130.00
CA GLU A 653 21.94 -78.58 -130.76
C GLU A 653 21.90 -77.91 -132.12
N LEU A 654 22.32 -76.67 -132.29
CA LEU A 654 22.41 -76.01 -133.60
C LEU A 654 23.63 -76.48 -134.38
N ARG A 655 24.70 -76.96 -133.75
CA ARG A 655 25.80 -77.64 -134.44
C ARG A 655 25.40 -79.06 -134.86
N SER A 656 24.70 -79.82 -134.00
CA SER A 656 24.10 -81.10 -134.44
C SER A 656 23.09 -80.82 -135.53
N ARG A 657 22.13 -79.92 -135.32
CA ARG A 657 21.05 -79.60 -136.27
C ARG A 657 21.48 -78.80 -137.48
N VAL A 658 22.71 -78.27 -137.53
CA VAL A 658 23.37 -77.89 -138.77
C VAL A 658 23.83 -79.16 -139.47
N ALA A 659 24.58 -80.07 -138.84
CA ALA A 659 24.90 -81.37 -139.45
C ALA A 659 23.65 -82.23 -139.82
N ASP A 660 22.57 -82.14 -139.04
CA ASP A 660 21.30 -82.87 -139.24
C ASP A 660 20.35 -82.15 -140.22
N MET A 661 20.58 -80.88 -140.57
CA MET A 661 19.80 -80.15 -141.61
C MET A 661 20.58 -79.81 -142.89
N GLU A 662 21.92 -79.80 -142.83
CA GLU A 662 22.78 -80.21 -143.94
C GLU A 662 22.40 -81.63 -144.41
N GLY A 663 21.78 -82.42 -143.51
CA GLY A 663 21.20 -83.74 -143.75
C GLY A 663 19.70 -83.91 -143.47
N HIS A 664 18.82 -82.93 -143.78
CA HIS A 664 17.33 -83.01 -144.07
C HIS A 664 16.45 -81.86 -143.49
N SER A 665 15.23 -81.69 -144.02
CA SER A 665 14.40 -80.47 -143.86
C SER A 665 13.32 -80.51 -142.75
N ARG A 666 12.69 -79.35 -142.50
CA ARG A 666 11.72 -79.06 -141.42
C ARG A 666 10.27 -79.44 -141.75
N SER A 667 9.42 -79.52 -140.72
CA SER A 667 7.94 -79.55 -140.80
C SER A 667 7.31 -78.64 -139.73
N ALA A 668 6.04 -78.21 -139.93
CA ALA A 668 5.53 -76.94 -139.41
C ALA A 668 4.36 -77.01 -138.39
N VAL A 669 3.95 -78.20 -137.93
CA VAL A 669 2.69 -78.40 -137.17
C VAL A 669 2.68 -77.71 -135.79
N GLY A 670 3.82 -77.55 -135.13
CA GLY A 670 3.90 -77.04 -133.75
C GLY A 670 3.54 -75.57 -133.55
N VAL A 671 3.47 -74.76 -134.61
CA VAL A 671 3.22 -73.30 -134.52
C VAL A 671 1.80 -73.01 -134.00
N SER A 672 0.80 -73.67 -134.56
CA SER A 672 -0.62 -73.41 -134.27
C SER A 672 -1.03 -73.70 -132.82
N GLN A 673 -0.33 -74.60 -132.13
CA GLN A 673 -0.57 -74.88 -130.71
C GLN A 673 -0.05 -73.75 -129.79
N LEU A 674 0.99 -73.03 -130.20
CA LEU A 674 1.51 -71.88 -129.46
C LEU A 674 0.62 -70.64 -129.65
N GLU A 675 0.10 -70.43 -130.86
CA GLU A 675 -0.81 -69.33 -131.19
C GLU A 675 -2.06 -69.32 -130.30
N ASN A 676 -2.71 -70.48 -130.14
CA ASN A 676 -3.87 -70.61 -129.23
C ASN A 676 -3.50 -70.35 -127.76
N LYS A 677 -2.28 -70.73 -127.33
CA LYS A 677 -1.85 -70.52 -125.93
C LYS A 677 -1.52 -69.06 -125.63
N ILE A 678 -1.09 -68.30 -126.63
CA ILE A 678 -0.90 -66.84 -126.52
C ILE A 678 -2.24 -66.15 -126.27
N GLN A 679 -3.31 -66.50 -127.01
CA GLN A 679 -4.63 -65.88 -126.82
C GLN A 679 -5.19 -66.05 -125.39
N GLU A 680 -5.11 -67.25 -124.79
CA GLU A 680 -5.55 -67.46 -123.39
C GLU A 680 -4.79 -66.59 -122.38
N LEU A 681 -3.51 -66.29 -122.64
CA LEU A 681 -2.68 -65.46 -121.75
C LEU A 681 -3.00 -63.97 -121.92
N GLU A 682 -3.26 -63.51 -123.15
CA GLU A 682 -3.69 -62.12 -123.39
C GLU A 682 -5.04 -61.80 -122.72
N GLU A 683 -6.00 -62.73 -122.70
CA GLU A 683 -7.29 -62.50 -122.04
C GLU A 683 -7.15 -62.35 -120.51
N ARG A 684 -6.25 -63.12 -119.88
CA ARG A 684 -5.94 -63.03 -118.44
C ARG A 684 -5.24 -61.71 -118.09
N LEU A 685 -4.27 -61.28 -118.90
CA LEU A 685 -3.63 -59.98 -118.75
C LEU A 685 -4.67 -58.85 -118.80
N ARG A 686 -5.60 -58.91 -119.77
CA ARG A 686 -6.71 -57.93 -119.89
C ARG A 686 -7.67 -57.97 -118.70
N THR A 687 -7.78 -59.05 -117.92
CA THR A 687 -8.54 -59.04 -116.65
C THR A 687 -7.74 -58.40 -115.52
N GLU A 688 -6.47 -58.77 -115.34
CA GLU A 688 -5.60 -58.18 -114.31
C GLU A 688 -5.42 -56.66 -114.48
N GLU A 689 -5.32 -56.17 -115.71
CA GLU A 689 -5.27 -54.74 -116.01
C GLU A 689 -6.53 -53.98 -115.56
N ARG A 690 -7.71 -54.60 -115.65
CA ARG A 690 -8.98 -53.99 -115.18
C ARG A 690 -9.04 -53.96 -113.66
N GLU A 691 -8.63 -55.04 -113.01
CA GLU A 691 -8.59 -55.13 -111.54
C GLU A 691 -7.57 -54.16 -110.94
N LYS A 692 -6.36 -54.09 -111.50
CA LYS A 692 -5.32 -53.10 -111.16
C LYS A 692 -5.84 -51.66 -111.23
N ASN A 693 -6.58 -51.31 -112.31
CA ASN A 693 -7.18 -49.99 -112.44
C ASN A 693 -8.30 -49.73 -111.42
N SER A 694 -9.05 -50.76 -111.02
CA SER A 694 -10.04 -50.68 -109.93
C SER A 694 -9.36 -50.43 -108.56
N VAL A 695 -8.28 -51.14 -108.26
CA VAL A 695 -7.49 -50.96 -107.04
C VAL A 695 -6.84 -49.57 -106.99
N LEU A 696 -6.26 -49.09 -108.08
CA LEU A 696 -5.72 -47.72 -108.14
C LEU A 696 -6.81 -46.65 -107.96
N ALA A 697 -8.04 -46.91 -108.43
CA ALA A 697 -9.18 -46.02 -108.20
C ALA A 697 -9.68 -46.05 -106.73
N SER A 698 -9.58 -47.18 -106.03
CA SER A 698 -9.93 -47.29 -104.60
C SER A 698 -8.85 -46.67 -103.71
N GLN A 699 -7.56 -46.93 -103.99
CA GLN A 699 -6.41 -46.29 -103.34
C GLN A 699 -6.54 -44.76 -103.39
N ARG A 700 -6.76 -44.18 -104.59
CA ARG A 700 -6.95 -42.73 -104.78
C ARG A 700 -8.19 -42.17 -104.06
N ARG A 701 -9.13 -42.99 -103.59
CA ARG A 701 -10.25 -42.57 -102.72
C ARG A 701 -9.85 -42.60 -101.24
N LEU A 702 -9.10 -43.62 -100.82
CA LEU A 702 -8.54 -43.71 -99.47
C LEU A 702 -7.53 -42.59 -99.19
N GLU A 703 -6.65 -42.28 -100.14
CA GLU A 703 -5.69 -41.16 -100.05
C GLU A 703 -6.37 -39.80 -99.85
N ARG A 704 -7.56 -39.60 -100.41
CA ARG A 704 -8.36 -38.38 -100.19
C ARG A 704 -8.97 -38.35 -98.79
N LYS A 705 -9.60 -39.45 -98.35
CA LYS A 705 -10.10 -39.60 -96.98
C LYS A 705 -9.00 -39.40 -95.92
N LEU A 706 -7.77 -39.87 -96.19
CA LEU A 706 -6.64 -39.70 -95.28
C LEU A 706 -6.21 -38.22 -95.19
N LYS A 707 -6.25 -37.48 -96.30
CA LYS A 707 -6.02 -36.02 -96.30
C LYS A 707 -7.15 -35.26 -95.60
N GLU A 708 -8.40 -35.63 -95.86
CA GLU A 708 -9.57 -35.07 -95.19
C GLU A 708 -9.49 -35.25 -93.66
N LEU A 709 -9.14 -36.46 -93.19
CA LEU A 709 -8.96 -36.76 -91.76
C LEU A 709 -7.77 -36.02 -91.12
N ASN A 710 -6.65 -35.88 -91.83
CA ASN A 710 -5.53 -35.08 -91.33
C ASN A 710 -5.90 -33.60 -91.21
N MET A 711 -6.65 -33.04 -92.16
CA MET A 711 -7.13 -31.65 -92.07
C MET A 711 -8.04 -31.46 -90.86
N THR A 712 -9.00 -32.36 -90.61
CA THR A 712 -9.85 -32.26 -89.41
C THR A 712 -9.06 -32.39 -88.10
N LEU A 713 -8.00 -33.22 -88.07
CA LEU A 713 -7.14 -33.36 -86.89
C LEU A 713 -6.32 -32.09 -86.62
N ASP A 714 -5.83 -31.42 -87.66
CA ASP A 714 -5.09 -30.16 -87.51
C ASP A 714 -6.02 -28.97 -87.18
N GLU A 715 -7.28 -29.00 -87.65
CA GLU A 715 -8.34 -28.08 -87.21
C GLU A 715 -8.68 -28.28 -85.72
N GLU A 716 -8.89 -29.52 -85.25
CA GLU A 716 -9.11 -29.83 -83.83
C GLU A 716 -7.94 -29.34 -82.96
N ARG A 717 -6.69 -29.62 -83.37
CA ARG A 717 -5.48 -29.11 -82.70
C ARG A 717 -5.43 -27.59 -82.63
N HIS A 718 -5.86 -26.89 -83.68
CA HIS A 718 -5.92 -25.44 -83.69
C HIS A 718 -6.94 -24.92 -82.67
N THR A 719 -8.17 -25.44 -82.69
CA THR A 719 -9.21 -25.01 -81.72
C THR A 719 -8.83 -25.31 -80.27
N HIS A 720 -8.13 -26.41 -79.98
CA HIS A 720 -7.59 -26.66 -78.64
C HIS A 720 -6.49 -25.67 -78.23
N SER A 721 -5.65 -25.20 -79.15
CA SER A 721 -4.70 -24.11 -78.87
C SER A 721 -5.45 -22.81 -78.55
N GLU A 722 -6.47 -22.45 -79.34
CA GLU A 722 -7.30 -21.27 -79.08
C GLU A 722 -8.01 -21.36 -77.72
N GLN A 723 -8.58 -22.51 -77.37
CA GLN A 723 -9.21 -22.76 -76.06
C GLN A 723 -8.21 -22.58 -74.91
N ARG A 724 -7.01 -23.18 -75.02
CA ARG A 724 -5.92 -23.01 -74.04
C ARG A 724 -5.55 -21.53 -73.88
N ASP A 725 -5.45 -20.80 -74.98
CA ASP A 725 -4.99 -19.41 -74.96
C ASP A 725 -6.09 -18.46 -74.46
N GLN A 726 -7.37 -18.74 -74.73
CA GLN A 726 -8.52 -18.09 -74.08
C GLN A 726 -8.56 -18.36 -72.58
N LEU A 727 -8.28 -19.59 -72.13
CA LEU A 727 -8.18 -19.92 -70.70
C LEU A 727 -6.97 -19.21 -70.04
N SER A 728 -5.83 -19.14 -70.72
CA SER A 728 -4.65 -18.37 -70.29
C SER A 728 -4.96 -16.88 -70.13
N LEU A 729 -5.74 -16.30 -71.04
CA LEU A 729 -6.23 -14.92 -70.93
C LEU A 729 -7.22 -14.73 -69.77
N LYS A 730 -8.15 -15.68 -69.55
CA LYS A 730 -9.06 -15.66 -68.39
C LYS A 730 -8.30 -15.73 -67.07
N VAL A 731 -7.29 -16.59 -66.96
CA VAL A 731 -6.42 -16.68 -65.76
C VAL A 731 -5.66 -15.37 -65.54
N LYS A 732 -5.15 -14.73 -66.60
CA LYS A 732 -4.50 -13.41 -66.50
C LYS A 732 -5.45 -12.29 -66.09
N ALA A 733 -6.71 -12.34 -66.52
CA ALA A 733 -7.76 -11.40 -66.10
C ALA A 733 -8.17 -11.61 -64.64
N LEU A 734 -8.40 -12.85 -64.21
CA LEU A 734 -8.74 -13.19 -62.84
C LEU A 734 -7.61 -12.83 -61.86
N LYS A 735 -6.34 -13.00 -62.25
CA LYS A 735 -5.20 -12.52 -61.44
C LYS A 735 -5.26 -11.02 -61.21
N ARG A 736 -5.44 -10.22 -62.27
CA ARG A 736 -5.61 -8.75 -62.14
C ARG A 736 -6.79 -8.37 -61.26
N GLN A 737 -7.92 -9.09 -61.35
CA GLN A 737 -9.07 -8.85 -60.49
C GLN A 737 -8.77 -9.16 -59.01
N VAL A 738 -7.95 -10.17 -58.72
CA VAL A 738 -7.43 -10.43 -57.37
C VAL A 738 -6.48 -9.29 -56.95
N ASP A 739 -5.46 -8.97 -57.75
CA ASP A 739 -4.50 -7.88 -57.51
C ASP A 739 -5.22 -6.55 -57.21
N GLU A 740 -6.25 -6.21 -58.01
CA GLU A 740 -7.11 -5.04 -57.84
C GLU A 740 -7.84 -5.09 -56.49
N SER A 741 -8.49 -6.21 -56.16
CA SER A 741 -9.21 -6.39 -54.88
C SER A 741 -8.29 -6.36 -53.65
N GLU A 742 -7.04 -6.82 -53.76
CA GLU A 742 -6.04 -6.70 -52.71
C GLU A 742 -5.69 -5.22 -52.46
N THR A 743 -5.52 -4.40 -53.51
CA THR A 743 -5.32 -2.95 -53.34
C THR A 743 -6.57 -2.18 -52.87
N GLU A 744 -7.77 -2.74 -53.03
CA GLU A 744 -8.99 -2.20 -52.40
C GLU A 744 -9.06 -2.56 -50.92
N LEU A 745 -8.69 -3.79 -50.54
CA LEU A 745 -8.56 -4.19 -49.13
C LEU A 745 -7.49 -3.35 -48.40
N GLU A 746 -6.32 -3.12 -49.00
CA GLU A 746 -5.29 -2.23 -48.43
C GLU A 746 -5.81 -0.80 -48.19
N ARG A 747 -6.61 -0.27 -49.12
CA ARG A 747 -7.28 1.04 -48.96
C ARG A 747 -8.32 1.02 -47.85
N ILE A 748 -9.14 -0.01 -47.78
CA ILE A 748 -10.17 -0.17 -46.73
C ILE A 748 -9.51 -0.29 -45.36
N ASP A 749 -8.43 -1.06 -45.21
CA ASP A 749 -7.71 -1.15 -43.94
C ASP A 749 -6.90 0.12 -43.61
N ALA A 750 -6.43 0.88 -44.61
CA ALA A 750 -5.87 2.21 -44.38
C ALA A 750 -6.94 3.21 -43.87
N LEU A 751 -8.13 3.20 -44.46
CA LEU A 751 -9.28 4.00 -44.03
C LEU A 751 -9.80 3.57 -42.66
N ARG A 752 -9.88 2.27 -42.37
CA ARG A 752 -10.22 1.71 -41.06
C ARG A 752 -9.22 2.18 -40.00
N ARG A 753 -7.92 2.03 -40.26
CA ARG A 753 -6.87 2.53 -39.35
C ARG A 753 -6.91 4.05 -39.17
N LYS A 754 -7.39 4.81 -40.17
CA LYS A 754 -7.67 6.24 -39.99
C LYS A 754 -8.90 6.45 -39.11
N ALA A 755 -10.05 5.88 -39.44
CA ALA A 755 -11.29 6.04 -38.68
C ALA A 755 -11.16 5.57 -37.22
N GLN A 756 -10.29 4.58 -36.95
CA GLN A 756 -9.94 4.18 -35.59
C GLN A 756 -9.14 5.28 -34.86
N ARG A 757 -8.12 5.88 -35.47
CA ARG A 757 -7.41 7.03 -34.87
C ARG A 757 -8.31 8.25 -34.72
N ASP A 758 -9.13 8.56 -35.73
CA ASP A 758 -10.12 9.63 -35.67
C ASP A 758 -11.10 9.40 -34.49
N MET A 759 -11.44 8.13 -34.18
CA MET A 759 -12.27 7.76 -33.02
C MET A 759 -11.49 7.87 -31.70
N GLU A 760 -10.23 7.43 -31.65
CA GLU A 760 -9.34 7.57 -30.49
C GLU A 760 -9.16 9.07 -30.15
N GLU A 761 -8.92 9.93 -31.14
CA GLU A 761 -8.90 11.39 -31.00
C GLU A 761 -10.25 11.97 -30.52
N GLN A 762 -11.40 11.41 -30.94
CA GLN A 762 -12.70 11.82 -30.40
C GLN A 762 -12.95 11.33 -28.97
N VAL A 763 -12.36 10.21 -28.55
CA VAL A 763 -12.39 9.74 -27.15
C VAL A 763 -11.52 10.65 -26.29
N GLU A 764 -10.28 10.94 -26.70
CA GLU A 764 -9.40 11.91 -26.00
C GLU A 764 -10.07 13.30 -25.91
N LEU A 765 -10.69 13.78 -26.99
CA LEU A 765 -11.42 15.05 -26.98
C LEU A 765 -12.66 14.99 -26.07
N ARG A 766 -13.39 13.86 -26.04
CA ARG A 766 -14.51 13.65 -25.13
C ARG A 766 -14.04 13.64 -23.69
N GLU A 767 -12.94 12.99 -23.37
CA GLU A 767 -12.35 12.93 -22.03
C GLU A 767 -11.83 14.30 -21.59
N ALA A 768 -11.16 15.05 -22.47
CA ALA A 768 -10.76 16.43 -22.22
C ALA A 768 -11.96 17.37 -22.01
N LEU A 769 -13.06 17.17 -22.76
CA LEU A 769 -14.31 17.89 -22.55
C LEU A 769 -15.02 17.43 -21.27
N GLN A 770 -14.98 16.16 -20.91
CA GLN A 770 -15.55 15.62 -19.66
C GLN A 770 -14.79 16.17 -18.44
N ALA A 771 -13.46 16.18 -18.49
CA ALA A 771 -12.58 16.80 -17.49
C ALA A 771 -12.80 18.33 -17.41
N ARG A 772 -13.10 18.99 -18.54
CA ARG A 772 -13.48 20.40 -18.56
C ARG A 772 -14.89 20.66 -18.05
N VAL A 773 -15.82 19.71 -18.22
CA VAL A 773 -17.16 19.73 -17.63
C VAL A 773 -17.07 19.53 -16.12
N THR A 774 -16.34 18.54 -15.62
CA THR A 774 -16.13 18.36 -14.17
C THR A 774 -15.34 19.53 -13.56
N ALA A 775 -14.38 20.12 -14.29
CA ALA A 775 -13.75 21.37 -13.90
C ALA A 775 -14.76 22.54 -13.83
N LEU A 776 -15.64 22.70 -14.82
CA LEU A 776 -16.69 23.73 -14.81
C LEU A 776 -17.77 23.46 -13.76
N GLU A 777 -18.12 22.21 -13.48
CA GLU A 777 -18.96 21.83 -12.34
C GLU A 777 -18.28 22.15 -11.02
N SER A 778 -16.97 21.94 -10.89
CA SER A 778 -16.21 22.35 -9.71
C SER A 778 -16.11 23.87 -9.58
N GLU A 779 -16.08 24.62 -10.70
CA GLU A 779 -16.18 26.08 -10.70
C GLU A 779 -17.60 26.56 -10.41
N ILE A 780 -18.65 25.86 -10.84
CA ILE A 780 -20.04 26.17 -10.53
C ILE A 780 -20.31 25.84 -9.06
N LYS A 781 -19.83 24.70 -8.54
CA LYS A 781 -19.84 24.38 -7.10
C LYS A 781 -19.13 25.49 -6.31
N ARG A 782 -17.93 25.92 -6.74
CA ARG A 782 -17.20 27.06 -6.13
C ARG A 782 -17.89 28.43 -6.30
N LYS A 783 -18.57 28.71 -7.42
CA LYS A 783 -19.29 29.98 -7.67
C LYS A 783 -20.63 30.03 -6.93
N THR A 784 -21.34 28.92 -6.81
CA THR A 784 -22.51 28.78 -5.94
C THR A 784 -22.11 28.92 -4.47
N GLN A 785 -20.99 28.32 -4.05
CA GLN A 785 -20.37 28.56 -2.74
C GLN A 785 -19.83 30.00 -2.57
N ALA A 786 -19.58 30.75 -3.65
CA ALA A 786 -19.22 32.17 -3.59
C ALA A 786 -20.44 33.11 -3.54
N VAL A 787 -21.61 32.67 -4.02
CA VAL A 787 -22.89 33.39 -3.89
C VAL A 787 -23.57 33.10 -2.54
N MET A 788 -23.35 31.92 -1.95
CA MET A 788 -23.73 31.62 -0.57
C MET A 788 -22.56 31.05 0.25
N ARG A 789 -21.56 31.91 0.46
CA ARG A 789 -20.98 32.17 1.79
C ARG A 789 -21.60 33.48 2.31
N PRO A 790 -21.71 33.71 3.63
CA PRO A 790 -20.57 33.77 4.55
C PRO A 790 -20.30 32.47 5.33
N ALA A 791 -19.05 31.96 5.25
CA ALA A 791 -18.53 30.73 5.91
C ALA A 791 -19.25 29.41 5.53
N LEU A 792 -18.70 28.21 5.74
CA LEU A 792 -17.30 27.70 5.74
C LEU A 792 -17.43 26.21 5.31
N ASP A 793 -17.03 25.84 4.09
CA ASP A 793 -15.78 25.10 3.77
C ASP A 793 -16.00 23.59 3.50
N SER A 794 -14.97 22.93 2.96
CA SER A 794 -14.82 21.48 2.66
C SER A 794 -15.67 20.50 3.51
N SER A 795 -16.12 19.32 3.05
CA SER A 795 -15.95 18.54 1.79
C SER A 795 -17.19 17.59 1.66
N ALA A 796 -17.30 16.47 0.90
CA ALA A 796 -16.37 15.65 0.10
C ALA A 796 -17.11 14.84 -1.02
N LEU A 797 -16.49 13.73 -1.42
CA LEU A 797 -16.97 12.46 -2.03
C LEU A 797 -18.29 11.92 -1.41
N SER A 798 -19.01 10.91 -1.94
CA SER A 798 -19.13 10.19 -3.24
C SER A 798 -20.17 9.06 -3.01
N SER A 799 -20.74 8.46 -4.07
CA SER A 799 -21.59 7.24 -4.00
C SER A 799 -22.94 7.40 -3.24
N ASP A 800 -23.92 6.50 -3.41
CA ASP A 800 -24.00 5.31 -4.27
C ASP A 800 -25.43 5.06 -4.81
N ASP A 801 -25.61 3.90 -5.44
CA ASP A 801 -26.78 2.99 -5.40
C ASP A 801 -27.45 2.65 -6.75
N ASP A 802 -27.65 1.32 -6.90
CA ASP A 802 -28.50 0.52 -7.78
C ASP A 802 -28.36 0.68 -9.31
N ASP A 803 -27.84 -0.30 -10.08
CA ASP A 803 -28.17 -1.74 -10.23
C ASP A 803 -29.43 -2.00 -11.07
N ASP A 804 -29.26 -2.50 -12.31
CA ASP A 804 -30.10 -3.57 -12.85
C ASP A 804 -29.50 -4.25 -14.11
N SER A 805 -29.69 -5.57 -14.19
CA SER A 805 -29.81 -6.45 -15.37
C SER A 805 -29.08 -6.13 -16.69
N LEU A 806 -28.12 -7.00 -17.04
CA LEU A 806 -27.89 -7.41 -18.44
C LEU A 806 -28.23 -8.90 -18.61
N TYR A 807 -29.37 -9.17 -19.25
CA TYR A 807 -29.84 -10.53 -19.51
C TYR A 807 -29.11 -11.20 -20.68
N ASP A 808 -29.04 -12.53 -20.63
CA ASP A 808 -28.37 -13.41 -21.61
C ASP A 808 -29.02 -13.38 -23.02
N SER A 809 -28.20 -13.65 -24.05
CA SER A 809 -28.69 -14.07 -25.38
C SER A 809 -27.65 -14.93 -26.13
N SER A 810 -27.14 -15.96 -25.48
CA SER A 810 -26.20 -16.94 -26.04
C SER A 810 -26.89 -18.12 -26.74
N THR A 811 -27.89 -17.87 -27.62
CA THR A 811 -28.57 -18.95 -28.38
C THR A 811 -29.05 -18.54 -29.78
N ILE A 812 -28.23 -18.80 -30.80
CA ILE A 812 -28.69 -19.43 -32.05
C ILE A 812 -27.70 -20.54 -32.41
N THR A 813 -28.12 -21.78 -32.22
CA THR A 813 -27.33 -22.99 -32.51
C THR A 813 -27.62 -23.48 -33.93
N SER A 814 -26.55 -23.80 -34.66
CA SER A 814 -26.40 -24.80 -35.75
C SER A 814 -27.60 -25.15 -36.66
N ILE A 815 -27.35 -25.23 -37.97
CA ILE A 815 -27.38 -26.50 -38.74
C ILE A 815 -27.03 -26.21 -40.21
N LEU A 816 -25.97 -26.86 -40.72
CA LEU A 816 -25.88 -27.52 -42.04
C LEU A 816 -24.45 -28.04 -42.26
N THR A 817 -24.11 -29.11 -41.56
CA THR A 817 -22.88 -29.88 -41.80
C THR A 817 -23.06 -30.84 -42.98
N GLU A 818 -22.05 -30.88 -43.86
CA GLU A 818 -21.49 -32.08 -44.51
C GLU A 818 -22.42 -33.20 -45.03
N SER A 819 -22.21 -33.62 -46.29
CA SER A 819 -21.34 -34.79 -46.55
C SER A 819 -21.30 -35.26 -48.02
N ASN A 820 -20.19 -35.92 -48.37
CA ASN A 820 -20.01 -36.92 -49.44
C ASN A 820 -20.28 -36.57 -50.92
N LEU A 821 -19.23 -36.67 -51.73
CA LEU A 821 -19.00 -37.74 -52.76
C LEU A 821 -17.66 -37.44 -53.48
N GLN A 822 -16.59 -38.18 -53.18
CA GLN A 822 -16.10 -39.32 -53.94
C GLN A 822 -15.65 -39.05 -55.40
N THR A 823 -14.32 -39.01 -55.57
CA THR A 823 -13.51 -39.49 -56.70
C THR A 823 -14.23 -40.08 -57.94
N SER A 824 -13.92 -39.59 -59.14
CA SER A 824 -12.91 -40.22 -60.03
C SER A 824 -12.88 -39.62 -61.45
N SER A 825 -11.75 -39.84 -62.15
CA SER A 825 -11.59 -39.98 -63.61
C SER A 825 -12.51 -39.18 -64.56
N CYS A 826 -11.96 -38.12 -65.17
CA CYS A 826 -11.55 -38.12 -66.59
C CYS A 826 -10.58 -36.97 -66.86
#